data_AF-A0A511TCZ3-F1
#
_entry.id   AF-A0A511TCZ3-F1
#
_cell.length_a   1.000
_cell.length_b   1.000
_cell.length_c   1.000
_cell.angle_alpha   90.00
_cell.angle_beta   90.00
_cell.angle_gamma   90.00
#
_symmetry.space_group_name_H-M   'P 1'
#
loop_
_entity.id
_entity.type
_entity.pdbx_description
1 polymer ?
#
loop_
_entity_poly.entity_id
_entity_poly.type
_entity_poly.pdbx_seq_one_letter_code
_entity_poly.pdbx_strand_id
1 'polypeptide(L)'
;MRVVAFVAVLTCGVGLSARAAPLQFQVDPAVLAEQLFSAQVQVREGGKSGLMRLVLSAELVEWRRKNPTASSTEVALHLSGVQQRLTAALLPSDAMRSESDHALKLVSLLVADSQSAAATSPHLRLLVDRTLGASVSTFDTREDLVNGSLRMTSWLSARGQVELAVWTAVRRLAAVDATFALRWNEGLGQPVNLDATATLAQLKTDPQLLVHVDVDALLAHQTSEADFLQEIRRQFALVAAALAAESAQARDRLAQLASICPVTTTPSCTPEQRAAAAATAQAEQKEIDAAAAAGKLLGGLARIADLKAGEKIEKVATAWFSIITAINKFDTAVDGLSVADALSSGASVVLAGNILGAVMTLVGLLGDSGPSLDQQILEQVHALRQEVRALHEEMRERFDLIEQGLNVIFSAMLNEFDRLNAAIAGNTAALINVQNQLAEQGLRLEALSATILTAIGDVELHDARVAVNRYIGHVENYGIPIPTYGEYTAPENEFHYAATGVATHSAFVVSPALATDPGVNPTDILNNHGESNSLSYLARLGSLRDARVPDSTSAFANPSVWNFSAQAYALLALQNPGYASQVSPARTTQIELQGLRILDVASSFSRPAFPDRSGNRTNPIFKSLIADYRAALERFGNSLAAIRIQEIEKRQEPLDASGASYTTAAKDYSVFSTASQAIPETTLPADRATLSKCTPTSWNPQLSRPSNVTYKTLPTELRFANYAYSPVAAATNTPMLPELFQCYDLAWVNPRTVTTSTSSSEYARLRLSIHTRFRWAGGPALPAHADKVWVNARTAAYTWPEIRVSYECWNPHIPSCSQPSPPVELEQALIERWPRDRALFEQSATLSNNATLLGAAQTRMTAFLQGRQREYFSKVWSALVNANTPLRVAAADMTRAARQLQAFTRLGFPVALTTDDLLSSLLFGQRSVPVDMVSSPQLSNTFVIAFNAYACAPASSVGKPCEGGVFYPLVDQPHLDTRKPKPPSSAPLVCRASTANLPGVTGDDPVGDCMIAGAHARLGALSERYMHYSQLLHDGTYVEELPWIASTLETLPLVDTLARTSVSP
;
A
#
# COMPACT_ATOMS: atom_id res chain seq x y z
N MET A 1 -2.27 54.58 -48.87
CA MET A 1 -1.45 54.89 -50.07
C MET A 1 -0.10 55.40 -49.56
N ARG A 2 1.01 54.73 -49.94
CA ARG A 2 2.43 55.19 -50.11
C ARG A 2 2.86 56.50 -49.40
N VAL A 3 4.02 56.69 -48.74
CA VAL A 3 5.40 56.14 -48.88
C VAL A 3 6.31 56.93 -47.89
N VAL A 4 7.15 56.26 -47.07
CA VAL A 4 8.66 56.30 -46.99
C VAL A 4 9.26 57.48 -46.17
N ALA A 5 10.01 57.24 -45.08
CA ALA A 5 11.45 56.88 -44.92
C ALA A 5 12.42 58.05 -45.26
N PHE A 6 13.63 58.25 -44.71
CA PHE A 6 14.53 57.54 -43.79
C PHE A 6 15.71 58.52 -43.46
N VAL A 7 16.27 58.47 -42.24
CA VAL A 7 17.71 58.48 -41.83
C VAL A 7 18.71 59.55 -42.33
N ALA A 8 19.45 60.16 -41.37
CA ALA A 8 20.93 60.14 -41.17
C ALA A 8 21.40 61.30 -40.24
N VAL A 9 21.74 61.04 -38.97
CA VAL A 9 23.11 60.91 -38.38
C VAL A 9 24.05 62.11 -38.59
N LEU A 10 24.37 62.82 -37.50
CA LEU A 10 25.70 63.40 -37.26
C LEU A 10 25.94 63.63 -35.75
N THR A 11 27.20 63.41 -35.39
CA THR A 11 27.77 62.98 -34.12
C THR A 11 28.08 64.08 -33.10
N CYS A 12 27.87 63.72 -31.82
CA CYS A 12 28.61 64.09 -30.59
C CYS A 12 28.98 65.56 -30.29
N GLY A 13 28.26 66.14 -29.33
CA GLY A 13 28.79 67.06 -28.32
C GLY A 13 28.36 66.56 -26.94
N VAL A 14 29.32 66.17 -26.12
CA VAL A 14 29.12 65.49 -24.82
C VAL A 14 28.55 66.48 -23.79
N GLY A 15 27.23 66.51 -23.66
CA GLY A 15 26.56 67.04 -22.47
C GLY A 15 26.46 65.93 -21.44
N LEU A 16 27.22 66.04 -20.34
CA LEU A 16 27.06 65.21 -19.15
C LEU A 16 25.58 65.21 -18.75
N SER A 17 24.90 64.09 -19.02
CA SER A 17 23.59 63.83 -18.44
C SER A 17 23.79 63.75 -16.93
N ALA A 18 23.14 64.65 -16.18
CA ALA A 18 23.03 64.51 -14.75
C ALA A 18 22.52 63.10 -14.45
N ARG A 19 23.38 62.26 -13.85
CA ARG A 19 22.96 61.00 -13.24
C ARG A 19 21.88 61.40 -12.23
N ALA A 20 20.64 60.97 -12.47
CA ALA A 20 19.64 60.93 -11.41
C ALA A 20 20.30 60.24 -10.21
N ALA A 21 20.30 60.91 -9.05
CA ALA A 21 20.81 60.32 -7.83
C ALA A 21 20.14 58.94 -7.65
N PRO A 22 20.88 57.89 -7.25
CA PRO A 22 20.27 56.60 -6.96
C PRO A 22 19.14 56.83 -5.95
N LEU A 23 17.94 56.33 -6.27
CA LEU A 23 16.82 56.32 -5.34
C LEU A 23 17.33 55.65 -4.05
N GLN A 24 17.32 56.40 -2.94
CA GLN A 24 17.66 55.83 -1.64
C GLN A 24 16.60 54.79 -1.29
N PHE A 25 17.03 53.58 -0.96
CA PHE A 25 16.13 52.53 -0.48
C PHE A 25 15.36 53.04 0.75
N GLN A 26 14.03 53.05 0.66
CA GLN A 26 13.15 53.43 1.76
C GLN A 26 11.93 52.52 1.76
N VAL A 27 11.66 51.87 2.89
CA VAL A 27 10.46 51.04 3.08
C VAL A 27 9.23 51.93 3.22
N ASP A 28 8.22 51.73 2.39
CA ASP A 28 6.94 52.45 2.48
C ASP A 28 6.10 51.92 3.67
N PRO A 29 5.75 52.75 4.68
CA PRO A 29 4.93 52.35 5.81
C PRO A 29 3.56 51.78 5.42
N ALA A 30 2.98 52.21 4.29
CA ALA A 30 1.71 51.70 3.79
C ALA A 30 1.85 50.26 3.27
N VAL A 31 2.91 49.98 2.50
CA VAL A 31 3.23 48.63 2.01
C VAL A 31 3.53 47.69 3.17
N LEU A 32 4.28 48.13 4.17
CA LEU A 32 4.53 47.35 5.38
C LEU A 32 3.24 47.03 6.13
N ALA A 33 2.35 48.02 6.29
CA ALA A 33 1.07 47.79 6.93
C ALA A 33 0.25 46.74 6.15
N GLU A 34 0.17 46.84 4.82
CA GLU A 34 -0.51 45.87 3.95
C GLU A 34 0.00 44.43 4.17
N GLN A 35 1.32 44.24 4.20
CA GLN A 35 1.95 42.94 4.49
C GLN A 35 1.58 42.42 5.88
N LEU A 36 1.64 43.26 6.91
CA LEU A 36 1.31 42.89 8.29
C LEU A 36 -0.16 42.48 8.45
N PHE A 37 -1.07 43.21 7.79
CA PHE A 37 -2.49 42.87 7.84
C PHE A 37 -2.78 41.54 7.11
N SER A 38 -2.16 41.31 5.95
CA SER A 38 -2.25 40.02 5.25
C SER A 38 -1.76 38.87 6.13
N ALA A 39 -0.63 39.04 6.82
CA ALA A 39 -0.11 38.06 7.76
C ALA A 39 -1.09 37.85 8.93
N GLN A 40 -1.61 38.93 9.52
CA GLN A 40 -2.57 38.88 10.63
C GLN A 40 -3.83 38.09 10.26
N VAL A 41 -4.35 38.26 9.04
CA VAL A 41 -5.51 37.49 8.56
C VAL A 41 -5.18 36.00 8.49
N GLN A 42 -4.02 35.63 7.94
CA GLN A 42 -3.60 34.22 7.84
C GLN A 42 -3.47 33.55 9.21
N VAL A 43 -2.90 34.25 10.20
CA VAL A 43 -2.75 33.71 11.56
C VAL A 43 -4.09 33.50 12.27
N ARG A 44 -5.03 34.42 12.04
CA ARG A 44 -6.32 34.41 12.75
C ARG A 44 -7.34 33.50 12.11
N GLU A 45 -7.27 33.29 10.80
CA GLU A 45 -8.16 32.36 10.10
C GLU A 45 -7.57 31.85 8.77
N GLY A 46 -6.93 30.67 8.83
CA GLY A 46 -6.43 29.92 7.68
C GLY A 46 -7.40 28.89 7.09
N GLY A 47 -6.88 28.02 6.23
CA GLY A 47 -7.64 26.89 5.64
C GLY A 47 -8.86 27.31 4.81
N LYS A 48 -9.89 26.45 4.77
CA LYS A 48 -11.10 26.66 3.96
C LYS A 48 -11.96 27.84 4.42
N SER A 49 -12.04 28.08 5.72
CA SER A 49 -12.74 29.26 6.27
C SER A 49 -12.06 30.57 5.86
N GLY A 50 -10.73 30.60 5.89
CA GLY A 50 -9.95 31.72 5.37
C GLY A 50 -10.18 31.96 3.87
N LEU A 51 -10.28 30.89 3.07
CA LEU A 51 -10.59 30.99 1.63
C LEU A 51 -11.99 31.55 1.37
N MET A 52 -12.99 31.14 2.15
CA MET A 52 -14.34 31.71 2.11
C MET A 52 -14.29 33.22 2.36
N ARG A 53 -13.57 33.66 3.40
CA ARG A 53 -13.43 35.10 3.71
C ARG A 53 -12.69 35.86 2.62
N LEU A 54 -11.66 35.25 2.04
CA LEU A 54 -10.88 35.81 0.95
C LEU A 54 -11.77 36.11 -0.26
N VAL A 55 -12.56 35.12 -0.71
CA VAL A 55 -13.42 35.31 -1.89
C VAL A 55 -14.55 36.30 -1.65
N LEU A 56 -15.16 36.28 -0.46
CA LEU A 56 -16.20 37.26 -0.09
C LEU A 56 -15.63 38.68 0.01
N SER A 57 -14.40 38.83 0.48
CA SER A 57 -13.74 40.14 0.53
C SER A 57 -13.41 40.67 -0.85
N ALA A 58 -12.89 39.82 -1.74
CA ALA A 58 -12.59 40.18 -3.13
C ALA A 58 -13.86 40.55 -3.93
N GLU A 59 -14.97 39.87 -3.65
CA GLU A 59 -16.29 40.17 -4.20
C GLU A 59 -16.80 41.52 -3.70
N LEU A 60 -16.78 41.75 -2.38
CA LEU A 60 -17.30 42.98 -1.78
C LEU A 60 -16.51 44.22 -2.21
N VAL A 61 -15.18 44.11 -2.34
CA VAL A 61 -14.33 45.19 -2.87
C VAL A 61 -14.79 45.60 -4.27
N GLU A 62 -15.03 44.62 -5.16
CA GLU A 62 -15.46 44.91 -6.52
C GLU A 62 -16.89 45.44 -6.57
N TRP A 63 -17.80 44.84 -5.78
CA TRP A 63 -19.18 45.30 -5.70
C TRP A 63 -19.24 46.75 -5.23
N ARG A 64 -18.45 47.12 -4.22
CA ARG A 64 -18.41 48.48 -3.69
C ARG A 64 -17.83 49.49 -4.68
N ARG A 65 -16.80 49.11 -5.44
CA ARG A 65 -16.25 49.95 -6.52
C ARG A 65 -17.30 50.28 -7.58
N LYS A 66 -18.16 49.32 -7.92
CA LYS A 66 -19.26 49.50 -8.88
C LYS A 66 -20.47 50.24 -8.30
N ASN A 67 -20.63 50.21 -6.99
CA ASN A 67 -21.72 50.84 -6.26
C ASN A 67 -21.20 51.85 -5.22
N PRO A 68 -20.43 52.89 -5.64
CA PRO A 68 -19.77 53.80 -4.70
C PRO A 68 -20.75 54.65 -3.88
N THR A 69 -21.99 54.83 -4.38
CA THR A 69 -23.05 55.59 -3.72
C THR A 69 -23.97 54.73 -2.85
N ALA A 70 -23.79 53.40 -2.81
CA ALA A 70 -24.61 52.53 -1.99
C ALA A 70 -24.51 52.93 -0.50
N SER A 71 -25.64 52.93 0.19
CA SER A 71 -25.74 53.19 1.61
C SER A 71 -25.10 52.06 2.43
N SER A 72 -24.80 52.38 3.69
CA SER A 72 -24.30 51.41 4.65
C SER A 72 -25.20 50.19 4.82
N THR A 73 -26.53 50.37 4.74
CA THR A 73 -27.50 49.28 4.80
C THR A 73 -27.46 48.39 3.56
N GLU A 74 -27.32 48.98 2.38
CA GLU A 74 -27.22 48.22 1.12
C GLU A 74 -25.94 47.38 1.06
N VAL A 75 -24.81 47.91 1.52
CA VAL A 75 -23.54 47.16 1.61
C VAL A 75 -23.70 45.94 2.55
N ALA A 76 -24.34 46.12 3.70
CA ALA A 76 -24.56 45.04 4.66
C ALA A 76 -25.52 43.96 4.13
N LEU A 77 -26.62 44.37 3.48
CA LEU A 77 -27.58 43.46 2.86
C LEU A 77 -26.95 42.68 1.71
N HIS A 78 -26.12 43.33 0.90
CA HIS A 78 -25.37 42.65 -0.18
C HIS A 78 -24.45 41.57 0.39
N LEU A 79 -23.54 41.94 1.30
CA LEU A 79 -22.57 41.02 1.89
C LEU A 79 -23.25 39.81 2.55
N SER A 80 -24.25 40.05 3.40
CA SER A 80 -24.98 38.97 4.08
C SER A 80 -25.76 38.08 3.11
N GLY A 81 -26.36 38.67 2.05
CA GLY A 81 -27.07 37.94 1.01
C GLY A 81 -26.15 37.02 0.20
N VAL A 82 -24.98 37.52 -0.23
CA VAL A 82 -23.98 36.72 -0.95
C VAL A 82 -23.44 35.60 -0.06
N GLN A 83 -23.09 35.90 1.20
CA GLN A 83 -22.59 34.90 2.14
C GLN A 83 -23.61 33.78 2.41
N GLN A 84 -24.89 34.13 2.58
CA GLN A 84 -25.95 33.14 2.79
C GLN A 84 -26.14 32.25 1.55
N ARG A 85 -26.19 32.83 0.35
CA ARG A 85 -26.33 32.04 -0.90
C ARG A 85 -25.13 31.15 -1.15
N LEU A 86 -23.91 31.64 -0.93
CA LEU A 86 -22.71 30.85 -1.08
C LEU A 86 -22.67 29.67 -0.09
N THR A 87 -23.04 29.91 1.17
CA THR A 87 -23.11 28.87 2.19
C THR A 87 -24.22 27.84 1.89
N ALA A 88 -25.37 28.29 1.39
CA ALA A 88 -26.47 27.42 1.00
C ALA A 88 -26.18 26.57 -0.24
N ALA A 89 -25.28 27.05 -1.12
CA ALA A 89 -24.88 26.36 -2.34
C ALA A 89 -23.75 25.32 -2.12
N LEU A 90 -23.01 25.41 -1.01
CA LEU A 90 -21.99 24.42 -0.66
C LEU A 90 -22.63 23.13 -0.13
N LEU A 91 -22.17 22.00 -0.66
CA LEU A 91 -22.56 20.68 -0.19
C LEU A 91 -21.62 20.20 0.93
N PRO A 92 -22.08 19.31 1.83
CA PRO A 92 -21.20 18.67 2.81
C PRO A 92 -19.97 18.00 2.18
N SER A 93 -20.11 17.46 0.97
CA SER A 93 -19.02 16.85 0.20
C SER A 93 -17.94 17.86 -0.24
N ASP A 94 -18.27 19.15 -0.39
CA ASP A 94 -17.28 20.17 -0.77
C ASP A 94 -16.23 20.39 0.34
N ALA A 95 -16.54 20.00 1.57
CA ALA A 95 -15.60 19.96 2.68
C ALA A 95 -14.50 18.89 2.53
N MET A 96 -14.66 17.92 1.61
CA MET A 96 -13.64 16.89 1.33
C MET A 96 -12.69 17.26 0.18
N ARG A 97 -13.00 18.33 -0.57
CA ARG A 97 -12.16 18.79 -1.70
C ARG A 97 -10.76 19.24 -1.24
N SER A 98 -9.78 19.19 -2.14
CA SER A 98 -8.49 19.88 -1.93
C SER A 98 -8.71 21.39 -1.73
N GLU A 99 -7.76 22.11 -1.13
CA GLU A 99 -7.92 23.56 -0.96
C GLU A 99 -8.01 24.31 -2.29
N SER A 100 -7.26 23.88 -3.31
CA SER A 100 -7.31 24.44 -4.66
C SER A 100 -8.68 24.23 -5.33
N ASP A 101 -9.22 23.01 -5.27
CA ASP A 101 -10.54 22.72 -5.83
C ASP A 101 -11.65 23.42 -5.05
N HIS A 102 -11.49 23.55 -3.72
CA HIS A 102 -12.43 24.30 -2.90
C HIS A 102 -12.42 25.80 -3.24
N ALA A 103 -11.25 26.39 -3.49
CA ALA A 103 -11.16 27.79 -3.95
C ALA A 103 -11.86 27.99 -5.30
N LEU A 104 -11.61 27.12 -6.29
CA LEU A 104 -12.31 27.17 -7.59
C LEU A 104 -13.82 26.99 -7.43
N LYS A 105 -14.25 26.06 -6.58
CA LYS A 105 -15.67 25.84 -6.28
C LYS A 105 -16.33 27.11 -5.73
N LEU A 106 -15.72 27.75 -4.74
CA LEU A 106 -16.23 29.00 -4.16
C LEU A 106 -16.37 30.10 -5.22
N VAL A 107 -15.36 30.29 -6.07
CA VAL A 107 -15.42 31.29 -7.15
C VAL A 107 -16.48 30.92 -8.17
N SER A 108 -16.60 29.65 -8.56
CA SER A 108 -17.61 29.18 -9.52
C SER A 108 -19.03 29.49 -9.04
N LEU A 109 -19.31 29.26 -7.74
CA LEU A 109 -20.61 29.54 -7.13
C LEU A 109 -20.90 31.06 -7.10
N LEU A 110 -19.89 31.87 -6.79
CA LEU A 110 -20.02 33.33 -6.80
C LEU A 110 -20.22 33.88 -8.23
N VAL A 111 -19.48 33.37 -9.22
CA VAL A 111 -19.60 33.81 -10.61
C VAL A 111 -20.96 33.41 -11.21
N ALA A 112 -21.52 32.26 -10.80
CA ALA A 112 -22.85 31.84 -11.20
C ALA A 112 -23.98 32.66 -10.54
N ASP A 113 -23.71 33.33 -9.42
CA ASP A 113 -24.67 34.22 -8.77
C ASP A 113 -24.73 35.57 -9.51
N SER A 114 -25.83 35.79 -10.24
CA SER A 114 -26.09 37.05 -10.95
C SER A 114 -26.10 38.31 -10.06
N GLN A 115 -26.25 38.16 -8.74
CA GLN A 115 -26.18 39.28 -7.79
C GLN A 115 -24.77 39.55 -7.27
N SER A 116 -23.80 38.68 -7.56
CA SER A 116 -22.40 38.85 -7.16
C SER A 116 -21.62 39.72 -8.15
N ALA A 117 -20.64 40.48 -7.65
CA ALA A 117 -19.66 41.17 -8.48
C ALA A 117 -18.47 40.29 -8.91
N ALA A 118 -18.49 38.99 -8.59
CA ALA A 118 -17.35 38.10 -8.72
C ALA A 118 -16.82 37.96 -10.15
N ALA A 119 -17.70 37.86 -11.16
CA ALA A 119 -17.30 37.69 -12.55
C ALA A 119 -16.43 38.85 -13.09
N THR A 120 -16.53 40.02 -12.47
CA THR A 120 -15.75 41.20 -12.85
C THR A 120 -14.63 41.54 -11.87
N SER A 121 -14.47 40.77 -10.79
CA SER A 121 -13.44 41.03 -9.80
C SER A 121 -12.06 40.66 -10.34
N PRO A 122 -11.12 41.62 -10.49
CA PRO A 122 -9.76 41.32 -10.96
C PRO A 122 -9.02 40.40 -10.00
N HIS A 123 -9.35 40.44 -8.70
CA HIS A 123 -8.73 39.60 -7.68
C HIS A 123 -9.22 38.15 -7.72
N LEU A 124 -10.51 37.92 -7.98
CA LEU A 124 -11.03 36.56 -8.18
C LEU A 124 -10.59 35.98 -9.53
N ARG A 125 -10.45 36.81 -10.56
CA ARG A 125 -9.84 36.40 -11.82
C ARG A 125 -8.40 35.96 -11.62
N LEU A 126 -7.59 36.76 -10.90
CA LEU A 126 -6.23 36.39 -10.54
C LEU A 126 -6.18 35.08 -9.74
N LEU A 127 -7.11 34.86 -8.82
CA LEU A 127 -7.24 33.60 -8.09
C LEU A 127 -7.44 32.41 -9.03
N VAL A 128 -8.35 32.52 -9.99
CA VAL A 128 -8.61 31.46 -10.99
C VAL A 128 -7.38 31.25 -11.89
N ASP A 129 -6.81 32.33 -12.44
CA ASP A 129 -5.62 32.30 -13.31
C ASP A 129 -4.45 31.58 -12.64
N ARG A 130 -4.23 31.88 -11.36
CA ARG A 130 -3.14 31.30 -10.56
C ARG A 130 -3.40 29.86 -10.13
N THR A 131 -4.66 29.51 -9.83
CA THR A 131 -5.02 28.14 -9.41
C THR A 131 -4.99 27.17 -10.58
N LEU A 132 -5.38 27.61 -11.77
CA LEU A 132 -5.33 26.80 -12.99
C LEU A 132 -3.94 26.73 -13.62
N GLY A 133 -2.98 27.51 -13.13
CA GLY A 133 -1.60 27.51 -13.62
C GLY A 133 -1.45 28.22 -14.96
N ALA A 134 -2.02 29.42 -15.14
CA ALA A 134 -1.85 30.19 -16.38
C ALA A 134 -0.39 30.56 -16.71
N SER A 135 0.57 30.29 -15.82
CA SER A 135 2.01 30.52 -15.99
C SER A 135 2.86 29.29 -15.67
N VAL A 136 3.84 28.98 -16.53
CA VAL A 136 4.71 27.78 -16.45
C VAL A 136 6.07 28.16 -15.86
N SER A 137 6.64 27.35 -14.94
CA SER A 137 8.01 27.56 -14.46
C SER A 137 9.04 27.02 -15.46
N THR A 138 10.32 27.38 -15.33
CA THR A 138 11.39 27.01 -16.29
C THR A 138 11.61 25.50 -16.49
N PHE A 139 11.06 24.66 -15.61
CA PHE A 139 11.24 23.21 -15.65
C PHE A 139 9.97 22.43 -15.99
N ASP A 140 8.80 23.05 -16.05
CA ASP A 140 7.53 22.33 -16.27
C ASP A 140 7.25 22.12 -17.77
N THR A 141 6.68 20.97 -18.16
CA THR A 141 6.14 20.83 -19.52
C THR A 141 4.72 21.40 -19.59
N ARG A 142 4.35 21.95 -20.74
CA ARG A 142 2.97 22.43 -20.96
C ARG A 142 1.95 21.30 -20.97
N GLU A 143 2.40 20.09 -21.27
CA GLU A 143 1.55 18.90 -21.19
C GLU A 143 1.24 18.54 -19.72
N ASP A 144 2.20 18.69 -18.81
CA ASP A 144 1.97 18.54 -17.36
C ASP A 144 0.99 19.60 -16.83
N LEU A 145 1.12 20.84 -17.32
CA LEU A 145 0.19 21.92 -17.00
C LEU A 145 -1.25 21.56 -17.40
N VAL A 146 -1.44 21.12 -18.64
CA VAL A 146 -2.74 20.76 -19.21
C VAL A 146 -3.32 19.48 -18.60
N ASN A 147 -2.48 18.54 -18.16
CA ASN A 147 -2.93 17.36 -17.43
C ASN A 147 -3.44 17.68 -16.01
N GLY A 148 -3.19 18.89 -15.52
CA GLY A 148 -3.61 19.34 -14.19
C GLY A 148 -2.71 18.82 -13.05
N SER A 149 -1.66 18.07 -13.38
CA SER A 149 -0.72 17.49 -12.39
C SER A 149 0.03 18.56 -11.59
N LEU A 150 0.11 19.79 -12.13
CA LEU A 150 0.75 20.94 -11.50
C LEU A 150 -0.22 21.83 -10.70
N ARG A 151 -1.55 21.60 -10.74
CA ARG A 151 -2.53 22.53 -10.13
C ARG A 151 -2.28 22.81 -8.65
N MET A 152 -2.00 21.77 -7.85
CA MET A 152 -1.70 21.95 -6.43
C MET A 152 -0.40 22.74 -6.24
N THR A 153 0.64 22.46 -7.04
CA THR A 153 1.91 23.18 -6.99
C THR A 153 1.74 24.65 -7.41
N SER A 154 0.99 24.92 -8.48
CA SER A 154 0.64 26.26 -8.95
C SER A 154 -0.13 27.03 -7.88
N TRP A 155 -1.15 26.39 -7.28
CA TRP A 155 -1.90 26.94 -6.16
C TRP A 155 -1.01 27.33 -4.98
N LEU A 156 -0.16 26.41 -4.50
CA LEU A 156 0.72 26.66 -3.37
C LEU A 156 1.71 27.80 -3.64
N SER A 157 2.26 27.87 -4.85
CA SER A 157 3.20 28.93 -5.23
C SER A 157 2.57 30.31 -5.36
N ALA A 158 1.30 30.37 -5.74
CA ALA A 158 0.63 31.64 -6.07
C ALA A 158 -0.32 32.14 -4.99
N ARG A 159 -0.75 31.28 -4.05
CA ARG A 159 -1.71 31.61 -2.99
C ARG A 159 -1.31 32.87 -2.20
N GLY A 160 -0.06 32.97 -1.77
CA GLY A 160 0.43 34.12 -1.00
C GLY A 160 0.29 35.44 -1.77
N GLN A 161 0.53 35.42 -3.08
CA GLN A 161 0.37 36.59 -3.94
C GLN A 161 -1.10 37.01 -4.06
N VAL A 162 -2.01 36.04 -4.21
CA VAL A 162 -3.45 36.30 -4.34
C VAL A 162 -4.02 36.84 -3.03
N GLU A 163 -3.68 36.21 -1.89
CA GLU A 163 -4.11 36.65 -0.56
C GLU A 163 -3.67 38.09 -0.30
N LEU A 164 -2.38 38.39 -0.52
CA LEU A 164 -1.84 39.74 -0.35
C LEU A 164 -2.57 40.75 -1.24
N ALA A 165 -2.82 40.44 -2.52
CA ALA A 165 -3.49 41.35 -3.44
C ALA A 165 -4.92 41.71 -2.98
N VAL A 166 -5.67 40.74 -2.47
CA VAL A 166 -7.04 40.94 -1.97
C VAL A 166 -7.02 41.77 -0.69
N TRP A 167 -6.15 41.43 0.26
CA TRP A 167 -6.06 42.13 1.54
C TRP A 167 -5.56 43.58 1.38
N THR A 168 -4.60 43.81 0.48
CA THR A 168 -4.20 45.16 0.05
C THR A 168 -5.40 45.95 -0.50
N ALA A 169 -6.23 45.33 -1.34
CA ALA A 169 -7.39 46.00 -1.92
C ALA A 169 -8.46 46.36 -0.88
N VAL A 170 -8.73 45.46 0.08
CA VAL A 170 -9.60 45.72 1.23
C VAL A 170 -9.11 46.93 2.01
N ARG A 171 -7.82 46.97 2.35
CA ARG A 171 -7.23 48.05 3.14
C ARG A 171 -7.26 49.40 2.44
N ARG A 172 -6.86 49.43 1.17
CA ARG A 172 -6.85 50.66 0.37
C ARG A 172 -8.25 51.23 0.24
N LEU A 173 -9.26 50.39 0.05
CA LEU A 173 -10.65 50.84 -0.01
C LEU A 173 -11.15 51.30 1.36
N ALA A 174 -10.86 50.56 2.44
CA ALA A 174 -11.24 50.94 3.81
C ALA A 174 -10.61 52.28 4.26
N ALA A 175 -9.41 52.61 3.79
CA ALA A 175 -8.74 53.87 4.09
C ALA A 175 -9.45 55.10 3.49
N VAL A 176 -10.23 54.92 2.41
CA VAL A 176 -10.89 56.03 1.69
C VAL A 176 -12.43 55.95 1.72
N ASP A 177 -13.00 54.83 2.15
CA ASP A 177 -14.44 54.59 2.24
C ASP A 177 -14.84 54.07 3.63
N ALA A 178 -15.29 54.99 4.49
CA ALA A 178 -15.72 54.68 5.84
C ALA A 178 -16.95 53.74 5.90
N THR A 179 -17.79 53.73 4.86
CA THR A 179 -18.96 52.85 4.79
C THR A 179 -18.52 51.41 4.53
N PHE A 180 -17.60 51.23 3.59
CA PHE A 180 -16.97 49.93 3.34
C PHE A 180 -16.23 49.44 4.58
N ALA A 181 -15.38 50.28 5.19
CA ALA A 181 -14.63 49.93 6.38
C ALA A 181 -15.53 49.43 7.51
N LEU A 182 -16.60 50.16 7.83
CA LEU A 182 -17.56 49.77 8.86
C LEU A 182 -18.17 48.38 8.57
N ARG A 183 -18.68 48.17 7.35
CA ARG A 183 -19.42 46.93 7.03
C ARG A 183 -18.52 45.73 6.81
N TRP A 184 -17.34 45.91 6.22
CA TRP A 184 -16.35 44.84 6.14
C TRP A 184 -15.88 44.47 7.54
N ASN A 185 -15.57 45.44 8.41
CA ASN A 185 -15.18 45.16 9.78
C ASN A 185 -16.30 44.43 10.55
N GLU A 186 -17.55 44.87 10.49
CA GLU A 186 -18.65 44.19 11.20
C GLU A 186 -18.93 42.77 10.68
N GLY A 187 -19.00 42.59 9.36
CA GLY A 187 -19.41 41.32 8.74
C GLY A 187 -18.27 40.31 8.57
N LEU A 188 -17.07 40.79 8.23
CA LEU A 188 -15.91 39.94 7.91
C LEU A 188 -14.69 40.18 8.82
N GLY A 189 -14.55 41.31 9.49
CA GLY A 189 -13.38 41.57 10.34
C GLY A 189 -13.53 41.06 11.77
N GLN A 190 -14.54 41.58 12.48
CA GLN A 190 -14.87 41.36 13.89
C GLN A 190 -15.02 39.88 14.28
N PRO A 191 -15.63 38.99 13.47
CA PRO A 191 -15.71 37.56 13.81
C PRO A 191 -14.34 36.90 14.05
N VAL A 192 -13.27 37.49 13.52
CA VAL A 192 -11.88 37.05 13.69
C VAL A 192 -10.98 38.17 14.24
N ASN A 193 -11.59 39.17 14.88
CA ASN A 193 -10.94 40.31 15.54
C ASN A 193 -10.06 41.19 14.60
N LEU A 194 -10.32 41.19 13.30
CA LEU A 194 -9.59 42.00 12.32
C LEU A 194 -10.22 43.39 12.12
N ASP A 195 -9.38 44.38 11.85
CA ASP A 195 -9.79 45.74 11.48
C ASP A 195 -9.01 46.22 10.25
N ALA A 196 -9.71 46.41 9.12
CA ALA A 196 -9.11 46.86 7.87
C ALA A 196 -8.52 48.29 7.94
N THR A 197 -8.92 49.08 8.95
CA THR A 197 -8.44 50.45 9.20
C THR A 197 -7.33 50.51 10.24
N ALA A 198 -6.88 49.36 10.77
CA ALA A 198 -5.82 49.30 11.76
C ALA A 198 -4.54 50.02 11.28
N THR A 199 -4.06 50.95 12.10
CA THR A 199 -2.81 51.67 11.86
C THR A 199 -1.61 50.73 11.93
N LEU A 200 -0.48 51.13 11.32
CA LEU A 200 0.76 50.37 11.42
C LEU A 200 1.16 50.10 12.89
N ALA A 201 0.93 51.07 13.80
CA ALA A 201 1.19 50.89 15.22
C ALA A 201 0.34 49.78 15.85
N GLN A 202 -0.94 49.68 15.48
CA GLN A 202 -1.84 48.62 15.98
C GLN A 202 -1.49 47.25 15.39
N LEU A 203 -1.11 47.19 14.11
CA LEU A 203 -0.78 45.94 13.43
C LEU A 203 0.51 45.30 13.95
N LYS A 204 1.52 46.12 14.26
CA LYS A 204 2.76 45.65 14.87
C LYS A 204 2.58 45.06 16.26
N THR A 205 1.52 45.43 16.97
CA THR A 205 1.27 44.95 18.33
C THR A 205 0.52 43.61 18.37
N ASP A 206 0.33 42.93 17.24
CA ASP A 206 -0.33 41.63 17.25
C ASP A 206 0.51 40.60 18.04
N PRO A 207 -0.01 40.09 19.17
CA PRO A 207 0.74 39.19 20.03
C PRO A 207 1.11 37.87 19.35
N GLN A 208 0.38 37.42 18.32
CA GLN A 208 0.67 36.18 17.62
C GLN A 208 1.79 36.35 16.57
N LEU A 209 1.98 37.56 16.02
CA LEU A 209 3.07 37.84 15.08
C LEU A 209 4.34 38.31 15.80
N LEU A 210 4.21 39.04 16.91
CA LEU A 210 5.34 39.57 17.69
C LEU A 210 6.26 38.49 18.26
N VAL A 211 5.76 37.29 18.48
CA VAL A 211 6.57 36.15 18.96
C VAL A 211 7.58 35.70 17.90
N HIS A 212 7.29 35.94 16.62
CA HIS A 212 8.08 35.43 15.50
C HIS A 212 8.78 36.52 14.68
N VAL A 213 8.25 37.75 14.66
CA VAL A 213 8.80 38.86 13.86
C VAL A 213 8.91 40.14 14.70
N ASP A 214 10.12 40.68 14.78
CA ASP A 214 10.40 41.99 15.37
C ASP A 214 10.39 43.07 14.27
N VAL A 215 9.20 43.66 14.08
CA VAL A 215 8.99 44.68 13.04
C VAL A 215 9.72 45.97 13.34
N ASP A 216 9.95 46.29 14.62
CA ASP A 216 10.65 47.52 15.00
C ASP A 216 12.16 47.40 14.75
N ALA A 217 12.76 46.22 14.96
CA ALA A 217 14.12 45.92 14.53
C ALA A 217 14.30 46.03 13.01
N LEU A 218 13.32 45.54 12.22
CA LEU A 218 13.34 45.69 10.76
C LEU A 218 13.29 47.16 10.33
N LEU A 219 12.42 47.96 10.96
CA LEU A 219 12.28 49.37 10.63
C LEU A 219 13.46 50.23 11.07
N ALA A 220 14.27 49.78 12.05
CA ALA A 220 15.53 50.42 12.37
C ALA A 220 16.50 50.44 11.18
N HIS A 221 16.33 49.53 10.21
CA HIS A 221 17.14 49.40 9.00
C HIS A 221 16.42 49.84 7.71
N GLN A 222 15.28 50.55 7.80
CA GLN A 222 14.42 50.91 6.66
C GLN A 222 15.09 51.78 5.57
N THR A 223 16.28 52.33 5.83
CA THR A 223 17.06 53.17 4.90
C THR A 223 18.28 52.48 4.31
N SER A 224 18.55 51.22 4.67
CA SER A 224 19.70 50.43 4.22
C SER A 224 19.24 49.06 3.72
N GLU A 225 19.26 48.86 2.40
CA GLU A 225 18.81 47.63 1.74
C GLU A 225 19.55 46.39 2.28
N ALA A 226 20.87 46.51 2.44
CA ALA A 226 21.72 45.41 2.92
C ALA A 226 21.42 45.04 4.38
N ASP A 227 21.30 46.02 5.27
CA ASP A 227 21.02 45.78 6.69
C ASP A 227 19.58 45.29 6.89
N PHE A 228 18.64 45.80 6.11
CA PHE A 228 17.25 45.36 6.11
C PHE A 228 17.13 43.88 5.69
N LEU A 229 17.77 43.48 4.58
CA LEU A 229 17.82 42.08 4.16
C LEU A 229 18.57 41.18 5.17
N GLN A 230 19.62 41.69 5.81
CA GLN A 230 20.35 40.94 6.82
C GLN A 230 19.49 40.68 8.07
N GLU A 231 18.74 41.67 8.53
CA GLU A 231 17.84 41.52 9.68
C GLU A 231 16.68 40.57 9.34
N ILE A 232 16.12 40.64 8.13
CA ILE A 232 15.12 39.67 7.66
C ILE A 232 15.68 38.25 7.71
N ARG A 233 16.91 38.03 7.25
CA ARG A 233 17.55 36.70 7.29
C ARG A 233 17.74 36.21 8.73
N ARG A 234 18.17 37.09 9.62
CA ARG A 234 18.35 36.78 11.05
C ARG A 234 17.03 36.33 11.67
N GLN A 235 15.95 37.07 11.44
CA GLN A 235 14.63 36.71 11.96
C GLN A 235 14.07 35.45 11.29
N PHE A 236 14.28 35.27 9.98
CA PHE A 236 13.84 34.06 9.28
C PHE A 236 14.53 32.79 9.81
N ALA A 237 15.82 32.87 10.16
CA ALA A 237 16.52 31.75 10.80
C ALA A 237 15.90 31.38 12.17
N LEU A 238 15.41 32.37 12.93
CA LEU A 238 14.69 32.12 14.19
C LEU A 238 13.33 31.46 13.94
N VAL A 239 12.58 31.93 12.93
CA VAL A 239 11.29 31.32 12.53
C VAL A 239 11.50 29.88 12.05
N ALA A 240 12.52 29.62 11.22
CA ALA A 240 12.83 28.28 10.76
C ALA A 240 13.25 27.34 11.90
N ALA A 241 14.04 27.85 12.87
CA ALA A 241 14.39 27.10 14.07
C ALA A 241 13.17 26.77 14.94
N ALA A 242 12.22 27.72 15.07
CA ALA A 242 10.96 27.48 15.77
C ALA A 242 10.11 26.41 15.05
N LEU A 243 9.97 26.51 13.72
CA LEU A 243 9.27 25.52 12.90
C LEU A 243 9.90 24.13 13.01
N ALA A 244 11.23 24.02 13.04
CA ALA A 244 11.92 22.76 13.27
C ALA A 244 11.64 22.19 14.68
N ALA A 245 11.62 23.04 15.71
CA ALA A 245 11.27 22.62 17.07
C ALA A 245 9.81 22.13 17.18
N GLU A 246 8.87 22.83 16.53
CA GLU A 246 7.46 22.40 16.42
C GLU A 246 7.34 21.06 15.68
N SER A 247 8.10 20.87 14.60
CA SER A 247 8.13 19.59 13.88
C SER A 247 8.61 18.45 14.76
N ALA A 248 9.66 18.66 15.56
CA ALA A 248 10.16 17.69 16.52
C ALA A 248 9.11 17.37 17.60
N GLN A 249 8.45 18.40 18.15
CA GLN A 249 7.37 18.20 19.13
C GLN A 249 6.17 17.45 18.54
N ALA A 250 5.80 17.73 17.29
CA ALA A 250 4.74 17.00 16.59
C ALA A 250 5.11 15.51 16.43
N ARG A 251 6.37 15.19 16.08
CA ARG A 251 6.84 13.80 16.02
C ARG A 251 6.85 13.11 17.39
N ASP A 252 7.36 13.79 18.42
CA ASP A 252 7.38 13.25 19.78
C ASP A 252 5.97 12.96 20.30
N ARG A 253 4.99 13.77 19.91
CA ARG A 253 3.58 13.55 20.27
C ARG A 253 2.95 12.45 19.47
N LEU A 254 3.19 12.36 18.16
CA LEU A 254 2.79 11.19 17.38
C LEU A 254 3.34 9.90 18.02
N ALA A 255 4.59 9.94 18.48
CA ALA A 255 5.23 8.87 19.24
C ALA A 255 4.54 8.57 20.59
N GLN A 256 4.10 9.59 21.32
CA GLN A 256 3.34 9.42 22.57
C GLN A 256 1.92 8.90 22.32
N LEU A 257 1.21 9.44 21.33
CA LEU A 257 -0.15 9.06 20.96
C LEU A 257 -0.20 7.59 20.55
N ALA A 258 0.76 7.13 19.74
CA ALA A 258 0.93 5.72 19.38
C ALA A 258 1.16 4.79 20.60
N SER A 259 1.75 5.31 21.68
CA SER A 259 1.97 4.54 22.92
C SER A 259 0.73 4.48 23.82
N ILE A 260 -0.11 5.52 23.81
CA ILE A 260 -1.36 5.62 24.60
C ILE A 260 -2.50 4.86 23.89
N CYS A 261 -2.47 4.81 22.56
CA CYS A 261 -3.47 4.15 21.72
C CYS A 261 -2.83 3.03 20.87
N PRO A 262 -2.52 1.86 21.48
CA PRO A 262 -1.78 0.79 20.80
C PRO A 262 -2.60 0.06 19.71
N VAL A 263 -1.90 -0.41 18.67
CA VAL A 263 -2.45 -1.18 17.54
C VAL A 263 -2.98 -2.54 18.02
N THR A 264 -4.26 -2.60 18.35
CA THR A 264 -4.97 -3.83 18.72
C THR A 264 -6.30 -3.94 17.96
N THR A 265 -6.85 -5.14 17.84
CA THR A 265 -8.12 -5.42 17.14
C THR A 265 -9.36 -4.95 17.93
N THR A 266 -9.19 -4.05 18.89
CA THR A 266 -10.21 -3.55 19.82
C THR A 266 -10.05 -2.03 19.96
N PRO A 267 -11.12 -1.26 20.22
CA PRO A 267 -11.04 0.19 20.29
C PRO A 267 -10.15 0.61 21.47
N SER A 268 -9.03 1.28 21.17
CA SER A 268 -7.94 1.54 22.12
C SER A 268 -7.95 2.93 22.77
N CYS A 269 -8.81 3.87 22.34
CA CYS A 269 -8.87 5.22 22.93
C CYS A 269 -10.28 5.55 23.48
N THR A 270 -10.34 6.23 24.63
CA THR A 270 -11.59 6.76 25.17
C THR A 270 -12.03 8.06 24.45
N PRO A 271 -13.33 8.42 24.43
CA PRO A 271 -13.81 9.72 23.90
C PRO A 271 -13.15 10.96 24.52
N GLU A 272 -12.78 10.91 25.80
CA GLU A 272 -12.19 12.05 26.51
C GLU A 272 -10.73 12.27 26.13
N GLN A 273 -9.96 11.18 25.95
CA GLN A 273 -8.59 11.25 25.44
C GLN A 273 -8.53 11.78 24.00
N ARG A 274 -9.57 11.47 23.21
CA ARG A 274 -9.76 11.96 21.83
C ARG A 274 -9.98 13.46 21.75
N ALA A 275 -10.94 13.97 22.53
CA ALA A 275 -11.21 15.41 22.59
C ALA A 275 -10.00 16.22 23.09
N ALA A 276 -9.22 15.67 24.04
CA ALA A 276 -8.01 16.31 24.54
C ALA A 276 -6.90 16.38 23.48
N ALA A 277 -6.66 15.30 22.73
CA ALA A 277 -5.66 15.29 21.65
C ALA A 277 -6.02 16.22 20.49
N ALA A 278 -7.29 16.22 20.05
CA ALA A 278 -7.78 17.14 19.02
C ALA A 278 -7.68 18.61 19.44
N ALA A 279 -7.99 18.91 20.72
CA ALA A 279 -7.83 20.26 21.26
C ALA A 279 -6.35 20.70 21.29
N THR A 280 -5.43 19.81 21.66
CA THR A 280 -3.98 20.08 21.63
C THR A 280 -3.48 20.31 20.20
N ALA A 281 -3.84 19.44 19.25
CA ALA A 281 -3.43 19.59 17.86
C ALA A 281 -4.00 20.86 17.20
N GLN A 282 -5.25 21.22 17.49
CA GLN A 282 -5.84 22.49 17.03
C GLN A 282 -5.19 23.71 17.68
N ALA A 283 -4.81 23.63 18.96
CA ALA A 283 -4.10 24.71 19.64
C ALA A 283 -2.73 24.94 19.01
N GLU A 284 -2.00 23.87 18.68
CA GLU A 284 -0.67 23.96 18.10
C GLU A 284 -0.66 24.25 16.60
N GLN A 285 -1.69 23.83 15.85
CA GLN A 285 -1.83 24.26 14.46
C GLN A 285 -1.88 25.80 14.36
N LYS A 286 -2.41 26.50 15.37
CA LYS A 286 -2.39 27.97 15.41
C LYS A 286 -0.98 28.53 15.55
N GLU A 287 -0.11 27.89 16.33
CA GLU A 287 1.30 28.30 16.47
C GLU A 287 2.08 28.05 15.16
N ILE A 288 1.79 26.94 14.47
CA ILE A 288 2.37 26.62 13.16
C ILE A 288 1.87 27.58 12.07
N ASP A 289 0.58 27.89 12.06
CA ASP A 289 -0.02 28.89 11.18
C ASP A 289 0.61 30.28 11.45
N ALA A 290 0.86 30.63 12.72
CA ALA A 290 1.54 31.87 13.12
C ALA A 290 2.97 31.95 12.62
N ALA A 291 3.77 30.91 12.83
CA ALA A 291 5.15 30.84 12.35
C ALA A 291 5.24 30.83 10.81
N ALA A 292 4.29 30.18 10.12
CA ALA A 292 4.24 30.20 8.66
C ALA A 292 3.85 31.57 8.10
N ALA A 293 2.86 32.24 8.70
CA ALA A 293 2.51 33.60 8.34
C ALA A 293 3.67 34.57 8.59
N ALA A 294 4.44 34.38 9.67
CA ALA A 294 5.67 35.12 9.95
C ALA A 294 6.74 34.88 8.87
N GLY A 295 6.96 33.63 8.46
CA GLY A 295 7.87 33.30 7.36
C GLY A 295 7.46 33.94 6.03
N LYS A 296 6.16 33.92 5.70
CA LYS A 296 5.60 34.60 4.53
C LYS A 296 5.71 36.12 4.62
N LEU A 297 5.45 36.70 5.78
CA LEU A 297 5.64 38.13 6.06
C LEU A 297 7.08 38.54 5.80
N LEU A 298 8.06 37.81 6.37
CA LEU A 298 9.49 38.06 6.14
C LEU A 298 9.86 37.93 4.65
N GLY A 299 9.30 36.95 3.93
CA GLY A 299 9.45 36.83 2.47
C GLY A 299 8.87 38.04 1.72
N GLY A 300 7.66 38.47 2.06
CA GLY A 300 7.00 39.66 1.51
C GLY A 300 7.75 40.95 1.78
N LEU A 301 8.33 41.10 2.97
CA LEU A 301 9.20 42.23 3.33
C LEU A 301 10.53 42.17 2.58
N ALA A 302 11.13 40.99 2.41
CA ALA A 302 12.33 40.84 1.62
C ALA A 302 12.09 41.25 0.16
N ARG A 303 10.91 40.99 -0.41
CA ARG A 303 10.57 41.47 -1.77
C ARG A 303 10.61 42.99 -1.95
N ILE A 304 10.49 43.76 -0.87
CA ILE A 304 10.63 45.23 -0.92
C ILE A 304 12.08 45.63 -1.28
N ALA A 305 13.06 44.86 -0.80
CA ALA A 305 14.48 45.07 -1.06
C ALA A 305 14.99 44.25 -2.24
N ASP A 306 14.71 42.94 -2.27
CA ASP A 306 15.10 42.01 -3.33
C ASP A 306 13.98 40.99 -3.60
N LEU A 307 13.41 41.06 -4.80
CA LEU A 307 12.31 40.21 -5.25
C LEU A 307 12.67 38.72 -5.17
N LYS A 308 13.86 38.34 -5.62
CA LYS A 308 14.31 36.93 -5.66
C LYS A 308 14.55 36.41 -4.26
N ALA A 309 15.19 37.19 -3.39
CA ALA A 309 15.43 36.80 -2.01
C ALA A 309 14.12 36.56 -1.26
N GLY A 310 13.13 37.44 -1.45
CA GLY A 310 11.80 37.27 -0.86
C GLY A 310 11.05 36.04 -1.36
N GLU A 311 11.12 35.74 -2.67
CA GLU A 311 10.57 34.50 -3.23
C GLU A 311 11.21 33.25 -2.64
N LYS A 312 12.55 33.26 -2.46
CA LYS A 312 13.26 32.11 -1.87
C LYS A 312 12.83 31.86 -0.42
N ILE A 313 12.73 32.91 0.39
CA ILE A 313 12.27 32.84 1.79
C ILE A 313 10.83 32.31 1.88
N GLU A 314 9.92 32.83 1.05
CA GLU A 314 8.51 32.42 1.06
C GLU A 314 8.33 30.94 0.67
N LYS A 315 9.07 30.46 -0.34
CA LYS A 315 9.05 29.06 -0.77
C LYS A 315 9.54 28.11 0.32
N VAL A 316 10.62 28.46 1.02
CA VAL A 316 11.15 27.65 2.14
C VAL A 316 10.18 27.64 3.32
N ALA A 317 9.60 28.80 3.68
CA ALA A 317 8.59 28.88 4.73
C ALA A 317 7.36 28.02 4.40
N THR A 318 6.91 28.04 3.14
CA THR A 318 5.77 27.25 2.66
C THR A 318 6.06 25.75 2.69
N ALA A 319 7.29 25.33 2.37
CA ALA A 319 7.70 23.93 2.45
C ALA A 319 7.69 23.41 3.90
N TRP A 320 8.26 24.16 4.83
CA TRP A 320 8.21 23.86 6.28
C TRP A 320 6.76 23.77 6.78
N PHE A 321 5.96 24.79 6.48
CA PHE A 321 4.55 24.83 6.87
C PHE A 321 3.78 23.61 6.38
N SER A 322 3.99 23.22 5.11
CA SER A 322 3.30 22.09 4.50
C SER A 322 3.68 20.78 5.17
N ILE A 323 4.96 20.58 5.50
CA ILE A 323 5.44 19.37 6.19
C ILE A 323 4.87 19.28 7.61
N ILE A 324 4.93 20.35 8.39
CA ILE A 324 4.46 20.34 9.79
C ILE A 324 2.94 20.23 9.86
N THR A 325 2.22 20.98 9.01
CA THR A 325 0.76 20.88 8.90
C THR A 325 0.35 19.48 8.47
N ALA A 326 1.12 18.81 7.63
CA ALA A 326 0.85 17.44 7.24
C ALA A 326 0.98 16.47 8.43
N ILE A 327 1.99 16.63 9.29
CA ILE A 327 2.15 15.85 10.54
C ILE A 327 0.98 16.12 11.51
N ASN A 328 0.61 17.39 11.73
CA ASN A 328 -0.51 17.74 12.62
C ASN A 328 -1.89 17.34 12.07
N LYS A 329 -2.10 17.41 10.76
CA LYS A 329 -3.33 16.92 10.10
C LYS A 329 -3.42 15.39 10.19
N PHE A 330 -2.29 14.70 10.17
CA PHE A 330 -2.24 13.27 10.44
C PHE A 330 -2.67 12.97 11.89
N ASP A 331 -2.19 13.72 12.89
CA ASP A 331 -2.61 13.58 14.29
C ASP A 331 -4.13 13.78 14.50
N THR A 332 -4.75 14.73 13.79
CA THR A 332 -6.20 15.01 13.88
C THR A 332 -7.06 14.04 13.08
N ALA A 333 -6.57 13.50 11.97
CA ALA A 333 -7.29 12.51 11.16
C ALA A 333 -7.24 11.09 11.74
N VAL A 334 -6.38 10.86 12.74
CA VAL A 334 -6.33 9.65 13.57
C VAL A 334 -7.39 9.65 14.69
N ASP A 335 -8.16 10.73 14.83
CA ASP A 335 -9.19 10.88 15.86
C ASP A 335 -10.40 9.95 15.64
N GLY A 336 -10.78 9.19 16.68
CA GLY A 336 -12.03 8.42 16.72
C GLY A 336 -11.97 6.96 16.28
N LEU A 337 -10.83 6.49 15.82
CA LEU A 337 -10.71 5.33 14.96
C LEU A 337 -9.56 4.43 15.44
N SER A 338 -9.65 3.10 15.24
CA SER A 338 -8.46 2.25 15.39
C SER A 338 -7.39 2.72 14.38
N VAL A 339 -6.09 2.44 14.57
CA VAL A 339 -5.08 2.82 13.54
C VAL A 339 -5.46 2.30 12.14
N ALA A 340 -6.17 1.16 12.04
CA ALA A 340 -6.72 0.66 10.77
C ALA A 340 -7.85 1.55 10.20
N ASP A 341 -8.65 2.18 11.06
CA ASP A 341 -9.72 3.09 10.66
C ASP A 341 -9.21 4.54 10.43
N ALA A 342 -8.18 4.98 11.16
CA ALA A 342 -7.47 6.25 10.96
C ALA A 342 -6.64 6.27 9.67
N LEU A 343 -6.21 5.08 9.24
CA LEU A 343 -5.68 4.86 7.89
C LEU A 343 -6.86 4.81 6.88
N SER A 344 -8.05 4.32 7.24
CA SER A 344 -9.25 4.39 6.39
C SER A 344 -9.88 5.80 6.20
N SER A 345 -9.21 6.89 6.61
CA SER A 345 -9.73 8.28 6.57
C SER A 345 -8.99 9.25 5.63
N GLY A 346 -8.00 8.78 4.86
CA GLY A 346 -7.31 9.56 3.82
C GLY A 346 -6.16 10.43 4.33
N ALA A 347 -5.84 10.32 5.62
CA ALA A 347 -4.79 11.07 6.31
C ALA A 347 -3.40 10.87 5.69
N SER A 348 -3.07 9.64 5.28
CA SER A 348 -1.76 9.25 4.75
C SER A 348 -1.50 9.81 3.36
N VAL A 349 -2.55 9.92 2.54
CA VAL A 349 -2.50 10.54 1.21
C VAL A 349 -2.36 12.06 1.31
N VAL A 350 -3.06 12.70 2.26
CA VAL A 350 -2.89 14.12 2.57
C VAL A 350 -1.49 14.42 3.09
N LEU A 351 -0.94 13.53 3.94
CA LEU A 351 0.44 13.61 4.43
C LEU A 351 1.44 13.53 3.27
N ALA A 352 1.32 12.50 2.42
CA ALA A 352 2.20 12.30 1.28
C ALA A 352 2.09 13.41 0.23
N GLY A 353 0.88 13.87 -0.10
CA GLY A 353 0.64 14.94 -1.08
C GLY A 353 1.18 16.30 -0.63
N ASN A 354 0.98 16.66 0.65
CA ASN A 354 1.49 17.92 1.19
C ASN A 354 3.02 17.92 1.34
N ILE A 355 3.62 16.79 1.77
CA ILE A 355 5.08 16.65 1.87
C ILE A 355 5.71 16.63 0.46
N LEU A 356 5.12 15.93 -0.51
CA LEU A 356 5.62 15.90 -1.89
C LEU A 356 5.54 17.30 -2.54
N GLY A 357 4.42 18.01 -2.35
CA GLY A 357 4.26 19.39 -2.82
C GLY A 357 5.29 20.35 -2.21
N ALA A 358 5.63 20.16 -0.93
CA ALA A 358 6.69 20.91 -0.26
C ALA A 358 8.06 20.69 -0.92
N VAL A 359 8.40 19.43 -1.23
CA VAL A 359 9.68 19.08 -1.88
C VAL A 359 9.75 19.61 -3.30
N MET A 360 8.67 19.50 -4.09
CA MET A 360 8.62 20.03 -5.46
C MET A 360 8.78 21.55 -5.49
N THR A 361 8.24 22.27 -4.50
CA THR A 361 8.42 23.72 -4.34
C THR A 361 9.90 24.10 -4.16
N LEU A 362 10.70 23.22 -3.54
CA LEU A 362 12.13 23.42 -3.31
C LEU A 362 13.00 23.07 -4.52
N VAL A 363 12.57 22.16 -5.39
CA VAL A 363 13.33 21.81 -6.61
C VAL A 363 13.40 23.01 -7.56
N GLY A 364 12.30 23.76 -7.71
CA GLY A 364 12.24 24.96 -8.56
C GLY A 364 13.11 26.14 -8.07
N LEU A 365 13.73 26.05 -6.89
CA LEU A 365 14.63 27.08 -6.35
C LEU A 365 16.08 26.98 -6.83
N LEU A 366 16.48 25.83 -7.38
CA LEU A 366 17.88 25.48 -7.63
C LEU A 366 18.31 25.64 -9.10
N GLY A 367 17.38 26.04 -9.99
CA GLY A 367 17.67 26.30 -11.40
C GLY A 367 18.42 27.60 -11.70
N ASP A 368 18.31 28.59 -10.81
CA ASP A 368 18.85 29.94 -11.02
C ASP A 368 20.11 30.14 -10.18
N SER A 369 21.27 29.82 -10.76
CA SER A 369 22.58 29.90 -10.12
C SER A 369 23.12 31.34 -10.08
N GLY A 370 23.19 31.94 -8.88
CA GLY A 370 23.84 33.23 -8.61
C GLY A 370 24.30 33.36 -7.15
N PRO A 371 25.51 33.89 -6.85
CA PRO A 371 26.18 33.59 -5.58
C PRO A 371 25.76 34.49 -4.39
N SER A 372 25.86 33.91 -3.19
CA SER A 372 25.79 34.44 -1.80
C SER A 372 24.49 34.29 -1.01
N LEU A 373 23.31 34.23 -1.64
CA LEU A 373 22.05 33.96 -0.93
C LEU A 373 21.83 32.47 -0.64
N ASP A 374 22.49 31.60 -1.41
CA ASP A 374 22.15 30.19 -1.49
C ASP A 374 22.63 29.37 -0.28
N GLN A 375 23.72 29.73 0.40
CA GLN A 375 24.28 28.90 1.48
C GLN A 375 23.38 28.79 2.73
N GLN A 376 22.83 29.90 3.23
CA GLN A 376 21.94 29.86 4.41
C GLN A 376 20.58 29.24 4.08
N ILE A 377 20.10 29.43 2.85
CA ILE A 377 18.87 28.79 2.37
C ILE A 377 19.09 27.28 2.17
N LEU A 378 20.26 26.88 1.67
CA LEU A 378 20.70 25.48 1.59
C LEU A 378 20.79 24.83 2.98
N GLU A 379 21.27 25.53 4.01
CA GLU A 379 21.25 25.05 5.39
C GLU A 379 19.82 24.75 5.86
N GLN A 380 18.85 25.59 5.53
CA GLN A 380 17.44 25.35 5.86
C GLN A 380 16.84 24.17 5.07
N VAL A 381 17.24 23.99 3.80
CA VAL A 381 16.86 22.82 2.99
C VAL A 381 17.48 21.53 3.57
N HIS A 382 18.72 21.58 4.06
CA HIS A 382 19.36 20.46 4.74
C HIS A 382 18.67 20.11 6.06
N ALA A 383 18.26 21.11 6.85
CA ALA A 383 17.48 20.90 8.06
C ALA A 383 16.14 20.20 7.74
N LEU A 384 15.43 20.68 6.71
CA LEU A 384 14.17 20.07 6.27
C LEU A 384 14.33 18.60 5.85
N ARG A 385 15.41 18.28 5.14
CA ARG A 385 15.76 16.89 4.79
C ARG A 385 15.94 16.01 6.03
N GLN A 386 16.61 16.52 7.06
CA GLN A 386 16.82 15.75 8.30
C GLN A 386 15.50 15.49 9.01
N GLU A 387 14.59 16.46 9.05
CA GLU A 387 13.26 16.28 9.64
C GLU A 387 12.44 15.22 8.89
N VAL A 388 12.47 15.25 7.56
CA VAL A 388 11.84 14.24 6.71
C VAL A 388 12.42 12.84 6.97
N ARG A 389 13.74 12.75 7.16
CA ARG A 389 14.42 11.51 7.48
C ARG A 389 14.05 11.00 8.88
N ALA A 390 14.02 11.87 9.87
CA ALA A 390 13.61 11.53 11.24
C ALA A 390 12.16 11.04 11.26
N LEU A 391 11.26 11.72 10.53
CA LEU A 391 9.89 11.27 10.34
C LEU A 391 9.84 9.89 9.67
N HIS A 392 10.64 9.65 8.62
CA HIS A 392 10.72 8.34 7.96
C HIS A 392 11.20 7.22 8.90
N GLU A 393 12.24 7.48 9.70
CA GLU A 393 12.80 6.52 10.64
C GLU A 393 11.82 6.18 11.78
N GLU A 394 11.15 7.19 12.34
CA GLU A 394 10.09 7.04 13.37
C GLU A 394 8.89 6.25 12.83
N MET A 395 8.46 6.55 11.60
CA MET A 395 7.37 5.85 10.93
C MET A 395 7.73 4.40 10.63
N ARG A 396 8.97 4.14 10.20
CA ARG A 396 9.46 2.79 9.91
C ARG A 396 9.51 1.90 11.15
N GLU A 397 10.03 2.41 12.26
CA GLU A 397 10.21 1.61 13.49
C GLU A 397 8.87 1.28 14.17
N ARG A 398 7.84 2.14 14.04
CA ARG A 398 6.59 2.01 14.79
C ARG A 398 5.41 1.45 13.97
N PHE A 399 5.42 1.63 12.66
CA PHE A 399 4.41 1.11 11.73
C PHE A 399 4.86 -0.15 10.97
N ASP A 400 5.83 -0.90 11.54
CA ASP A 400 6.32 -2.22 11.06
C ASP A 400 5.18 -3.23 10.78
N LEU A 401 3.99 -3.00 11.36
CA LEU A 401 2.80 -3.81 11.15
C LEU A 401 2.02 -3.51 9.87
N ILE A 402 2.16 -2.34 9.21
CA ILE A 402 1.14 -1.89 8.24
C ILE A 402 1.62 -1.39 6.86
N GLU A 403 2.82 -0.83 6.57
CA GLU A 403 3.02 -0.32 5.18
C GLU A 403 4.44 -0.22 4.57
N GLN A 404 4.53 -0.62 3.27
CA GLN A 404 5.60 -0.23 2.34
C GLN A 404 5.17 0.90 1.37
N GLY A 405 3.90 1.32 1.36
CA GLY A 405 3.41 2.43 0.51
C GLY A 405 4.06 3.77 0.88
N LEU A 406 4.00 4.12 2.17
CA LEU A 406 4.76 5.25 2.72
C LEU A 406 6.28 5.06 2.58
N ASN A 407 6.82 3.86 2.79
CA ASN A 407 8.26 3.62 2.63
C ASN A 407 8.77 3.86 1.21
N VAL A 408 7.99 3.55 0.17
CA VAL A 408 8.35 3.86 -1.22
C VAL A 408 8.34 5.37 -1.47
N ILE A 409 7.35 6.10 -0.93
CA ILE A 409 7.25 7.56 -1.06
C ILE A 409 8.37 8.28 -0.30
N PHE A 410 8.63 7.90 0.96
CA PHE A 410 9.71 8.46 1.78
C PHE A 410 11.10 8.08 1.25
N SER A 411 11.30 6.86 0.75
CA SER A 411 12.57 6.46 0.13
C SER A 411 12.80 7.17 -1.21
N ALA A 412 11.76 7.35 -2.02
CA ALA A 412 11.83 8.15 -3.23
C ALA A 412 12.19 9.61 -2.89
N MET A 413 11.56 10.19 -1.88
CA MET A 413 11.87 11.55 -1.42
C MET A 413 13.28 11.72 -0.86
N LEU A 414 13.78 10.77 -0.05
CA LEU A 414 15.16 10.79 0.45
C LEU A 414 16.17 10.62 -0.70
N ASN A 415 15.85 9.79 -1.70
CA ASN A 415 16.63 9.69 -2.93
C ASN A 415 16.61 11.00 -3.73
N GLU A 416 15.50 11.75 -3.75
CA GLU A 416 15.44 13.06 -4.39
C GLU A 416 16.27 14.12 -3.66
N PHE A 417 16.26 14.14 -2.32
CA PHE A 417 17.19 14.98 -1.56
C PHE A 417 18.67 14.60 -1.77
N ASP A 418 18.97 13.32 -1.99
CA ASP A 418 20.31 12.84 -2.34
C ASP A 418 20.73 13.25 -3.76
N ARG A 419 19.79 13.21 -4.71
CA ARG A 419 20.00 13.65 -6.10
C ARG A 419 20.07 15.18 -6.22
N LEU A 420 19.32 15.91 -5.40
CA LEU A 420 19.37 17.36 -5.25
C LEU A 420 20.74 17.82 -4.74
N ASN A 421 21.30 17.10 -3.75
CA ASN A 421 22.69 17.28 -3.33
C ASN A 421 23.70 16.97 -4.44
N ALA A 422 23.43 15.98 -5.30
CA ALA A 422 24.28 15.67 -6.46
C ALA A 422 24.15 16.70 -7.59
N ALA A 423 22.99 17.34 -7.76
CA ALA A 423 22.77 18.42 -8.74
C ALA A 423 23.46 19.72 -8.31
N ILE A 424 23.49 20.02 -7.01
CA ILE A 424 24.30 21.10 -6.41
C ILE A 424 25.80 20.89 -6.69
N ALA A 425 26.24 19.65 -6.91
CA ALA A 425 27.60 19.32 -7.34
C ALA A 425 27.85 19.46 -8.87
N GLY A 426 26.90 20.01 -9.64
CA GLY A 426 27.14 20.51 -11.01
C GLY A 426 26.66 19.64 -12.18
N ASN A 427 25.69 18.73 -11.98
CA ASN A 427 25.26 17.79 -13.03
C ASN A 427 23.81 18.04 -13.51
N THR A 428 23.64 18.91 -14.50
CA THR A 428 22.34 19.36 -15.05
C THR A 428 21.54 18.25 -15.74
N ALA A 429 22.18 17.16 -16.18
CA ALA A 429 21.52 16.02 -16.84
C ALA A 429 20.70 15.12 -15.89
N ALA A 430 20.93 15.20 -14.56
CA ALA A 430 20.16 14.46 -13.57
C ALA A 430 18.74 15.04 -13.40
N LEU A 431 18.55 16.35 -13.60
CA LEU A 431 17.27 17.06 -13.41
C LEU A 431 16.17 16.62 -14.38
N ILE A 432 16.51 16.27 -15.62
CA ILE A 432 15.54 15.81 -16.64
C ILE A 432 15.08 14.36 -16.37
N ASN A 433 15.96 13.51 -15.80
CA ASN A 433 15.61 12.13 -15.42
C ASN A 433 14.76 12.06 -14.15
N VAL A 434 14.91 13.03 -13.27
CA VAL A 434 14.15 13.16 -12.01
C VAL A 434 12.65 13.37 -12.30
N GLN A 435 12.30 14.20 -13.28
CA GLN A 435 10.89 14.47 -13.65
C GLN A 435 10.16 13.23 -14.20
N ASN A 436 10.83 12.45 -15.06
CA ASN A 436 10.22 11.27 -15.67
C ASN A 436 9.92 10.17 -14.63
N GLN A 437 10.75 10.03 -13.59
CA GLN A 437 10.52 9.06 -12.50
C GLN A 437 9.51 9.55 -11.46
N LEU A 438 9.41 10.87 -11.23
CA LEU A 438 8.43 11.50 -10.32
C LEU A 438 7.00 11.42 -10.87
N ALA A 439 6.81 11.67 -12.16
CA ALA A 439 5.52 11.51 -12.82
C ALA A 439 5.01 10.07 -12.70
N GLU A 440 5.88 9.07 -12.86
CA GLU A 440 5.52 7.65 -12.91
C GLU A 440 4.95 7.07 -11.59
N GLN A 441 5.23 7.69 -10.42
CA GLN A 441 4.99 7.02 -9.13
C GLN A 441 4.08 7.76 -8.13
N GLY A 442 3.89 9.09 -8.25
CA GLY A 442 3.05 9.87 -7.33
C GLY A 442 1.56 9.96 -7.67
N LEU A 443 1.21 9.78 -8.96
CA LEU A 443 -0.16 9.91 -9.46
C LEU A 443 -0.50 8.69 -10.32
N ARG A 444 -0.59 7.51 -9.70
CA ARG A 444 -0.80 6.22 -10.40
C ARG A 444 -2.07 6.11 -11.27
N LEU A 445 -2.92 7.14 -11.31
CA LEU A 445 -4.05 7.25 -12.26
C LEU A 445 -3.80 8.27 -13.39
N GLU A 446 -3.09 9.38 -13.11
CA GLU A 446 -2.81 10.43 -14.11
C GLU A 446 -1.52 10.16 -14.90
N ALA A 447 -0.52 9.54 -14.27
CA ALA A 447 0.72 9.10 -14.91
C ALA A 447 0.51 7.97 -15.92
N LEU A 448 -0.44 7.07 -15.65
CA LEU A 448 -0.83 6.02 -16.58
C LEU A 448 -1.46 6.63 -17.85
N SER A 449 -2.17 7.75 -17.69
CA SER A 449 -2.69 8.51 -18.83
C SER A 449 -1.54 9.10 -19.65
N ALA A 450 -0.52 9.67 -19.02
CA ALA A 450 0.66 10.22 -19.71
C ALA A 450 1.45 9.15 -20.48
N THR A 451 1.71 7.98 -19.89
CA THR A 451 2.46 6.87 -20.53
C THR A 451 1.68 6.17 -21.65
N ILE A 452 0.34 6.14 -21.57
CA ILE A 452 -0.51 5.51 -22.60
C ILE A 452 -0.80 6.49 -23.77
N LEU A 453 -0.94 7.79 -23.48
CA LEU A 453 -1.04 8.83 -24.51
C LEU A 453 0.19 8.86 -25.42
N THR A 454 1.38 8.53 -24.90
CA THR A 454 2.65 8.50 -25.66
C THR A 454 2.84 7.26 -26.55
N ALA A 455 2.17 6.12 -26.28
CA ALA A 455 2.51 4.86 -26.95
C ALA A 455 1.58 4.48 -28.12
N ILE A 456 0.32 4.94 -28.13
CA ILE A 456 -0.70 4.51 -29.11
C ILE A 456 -1.44 5.70 -29.76
N GLY A 457 -1.52 6.85 -29.07
CA GLY A 457 -2.29 8.03 -29.48
C GLY A 457 -1.54 9.14 -30.19
N ASP A 458 -0.22 8.99 -30.40
CA ASP A 458 0.66 10.08 -30.82
C ASP A 458 0.29 10.74 -32.16
N VAL A 459 -0.31 9.99 -33.09
CA VAL A 459 -0.76 10.53 -34.38
C VAL A 459 -2.07 11.31 -34.22
N GLU A 460 -3.05 10.76 -33.51
CA GLU A 460 -4.40 11.34 -33.39
C GLU A 460 -4.44 12.53 -32.43
N LEU A 461 -3.54 12.59 -31.43
CA LEU A 461 -3.38 13.74 -30.54
C LEU A 461 -2.21 14.64 -30.91
N HIS A 462 -1.51 14.37 -32.03
CA HIS A 462 -0.34 15.13 -32.46
C HIS A 462 -0.64 16.62 -32.51
N ASP A 463 -1.69 16.99 -33.23
CA ASP A 463 -2.04 18.39 -33.51
C ASP A 463 -2.45 19.12 -32.23
N ALA A 464 -3.19 18.45 -31.33
CA ALA A 464 -3.52 18.99 -30.03
C ALA A 464 -2.27 19.21 -29.16
N ARG A 465 -1.32 18.27 -29.12
CA ARG A 465 -0.07 18.42 -28.34
C ARG A 465 0.83 19.52 -28.92
N VAL A 466 0.94 19.61 -30.24
CA VAL A 466 1.65 20.70 -30.92
C VAL A 466 1.00 22.04 -30.60
N ALA A 467 -0.34 22.12 -30.63
CA ALA A 467 -1.09 23.31 -30.28
C ALA A 467 -0.88 23.71 -28.81
N VAL A 468 -0.87 22.75 -27.87
CA VAL A 468 -0.55 23.01 -26.46
C VAL A 468 0.83 23.65 -26.34
N ASN A 469 1.85 23.05 -26.94
CA ASN A 469 3.23 23.52 -26.85
C ASN A 469 3.45 24.91 -27.46
N ARG A 470 2.69 25.25 -28.50
CA ARG A 470 2.81 26.53 -29.23
C ARG A 470 1.95 27.65 -28.67
N TYR A 471 0.72 27.36 -28.22
CA TYR A 471 -0.28 28.40 -27.96
C TYR A 471 -0.64 28.58 -26.48
N ILE A 472 -0.46 27.57 -25.63
CA ILE A 472 -0.60 27.76 -24.18
C ILE A 472 0.64 28.51 -23.68
N GLY A 473 0.46 29.57 -22.89
CA GLY A 473 1.56 30.43 -22.44
C GLY A 473 2.30 31.13 -23.59
N HIS A 474 1.58 31.50 -24.66
CA HIS A 474 2.17 32.10 -25.87
C HIS A 474 3.01 33.35 -25.58
N VAL A 475 2.52 34.22 -24.68
CA VAL A 475 3.24 35.43 -24.24
C VAL A 475 4.56 35.09 -23.56
N GLU A 476 4.58 34.02 -22.77
CA GLU A 476 5.77 33.57 -22.04
C GLU A 476 6.83 33.01 -23.00
N ASN A 477 6.40 32.31 -24.05
CA ASN A 477 7.29 31.78 -25.08
C ASN A 477 7.90 32.84 -25.99
N TYR A 478 7.05 33.75 -26.47
CA TYR A 478 7.38 34.60 -27.61
C TYR A 478 7.45 36.09 -27.26
N GLY A 479 7.13 36.46 -26.02
CA GLY A 479 7.08 37.84 -25.54
C GLY A 479 5.92 38.66 -26.12
N ILE A 480 5.02 38.03 -26.89
CA ILE A 480 3.91 38.67 -27.61
C ILE A 480 2.61 37.89 -27.40
N PRO A 481 1.45 38.57 -27.33
CA PRO A 481 0.15 37.90 -27.34
C PRO A 481 -0.16 37.29 -28.72
N ILE A 482 -1.17 36.41 -28.78
CA ILE A 482 -1.61 35.84 -30.06
C ILE A 482 -2.04 36.99 -31.00
N PRO A 483 -1.44 37.13 -32.20
CA PRO A 483 -1.58 38.34 -33.00
C PRO A 483 -2.99 38.59 -33.56
N THR A 484 -3.74 37.54 -33.86
CA THR A 484 -5.05 37.66 -34.53
C THR A 484 -6.06 36.65 -34.02
N TYR A 485 -7.36 36.98 -34.16
CA TYR A 485 -8.44 36.05 -33.87
C TYR A 485 -8.37 34.78 -34.74
N GLY A 486 -7.99 34.89 -36.01
CA GLY A 486 -7.84 33.72 -36.89
C GLY A 486 -6.76 32.74 -36.39
N GLU A 487 -5.63 33.26 -35.91
CA GLU A 487 -4.57 32.43 -35.32
C GLU A 487 -4.98 31.82 -33.97
N TYR A 488 -5.86 32.48 -33.22
CA TYR A 488 -6.47 31.92 -32.00
C TYR A 488 -7.47 30.79 -32.30
N THR A 489 -8.28 30.91 -33.36
CA THR A 489 -9.31 29.90 -33.67
C THR A 489 -8.75 28.54 -34.08
N ALA A 490 -7.51 28.47 -34.57
CA ALA A 490 -6.87 27.21 -34.93
C ALA A 490 -6.66 26.29 -33.70
N PRO A 491 -5.88 26.67 -32.66
CA PRO A 491 -5.73 25.84 -31.46
C PRO A 491 -7.04 25.68 -30.67
N GLU A 492 -7.92 26.68 -30.67
CA GLU A 492 -9.25 26.56 -30.07
C GLU A 492 -10.04 25.39 -30.70
N ASN A 493 -9.99 25.28 -32.03
CA ASN A 493 -10.68 24.23 -32.75
C ASN A 493 -10.05 22.86 -32.53
N GLU A 494 -8.72 22.78 -32.49
CA GLU A 494 -8.02 21.54 -32.16
C GLU A 494 -8.39 21.03 -30.77
N PHE A 495 -8.39 21.89 -29.76
CA PHE A 495 -8.75 21.47 -28.40
C PHE A 495 -10.23 21.09 -28.28
N HIS A 496 -11.14 21.83 -28.94
CA HIS A 496 -12.56 21.49 -28.97
C HIS A 496 -12.81 20.14 -29.67
N TYR A 497 -12.23 19.93 -30.85
CA TYR A 497 -12.38 18.67 -31.59
C TYR A 497 -11.71 17.51 -30.86
N ALA A 498 -10.59 17.75 -30.19
CA ALA A 498 -9.93 16.73 -29.39
C ALA A 498 -10.80 16.27 -28.20
N ALA A 499 -11.43 17.23 -27.50
CA ALA A 499 -12.31 16.92 -26.37
C ALA A 499 -13.64 16.28 -26.79
N THR A 500 -14.18 16.62 -27.96
CA THR A 500 -15.53 16.18 -28.39
C THR A 500 -15.54 15.03 -29.38
N GLY A 501 -14.49 14.93 -30.21
CA GLY A 501 -14.34 13.94 -31.28
C GLY A 501 -13.21 12.96 -30.99
N VAL A 502 -11.95 13.44 -30.89
CA VAL A 502 -10.76 12.57 -30.71
C VAL A 502 -10.89 11.68 -29.49
N ALA A 503 -11.41 12.20 -28.38
CA ALA A 503 -11.65 11.43 -27.16
C ALA A 503 -12.54 10.18 -27.36
N THR A 504 -13.35 10.11 -28.42
CA THR A 504 -14.21 8.95 -28.74
C THR A 504 -13.63 8.01 -29.80
N HIS A 505 -12.45 8.33 -30.38
CA HIS A 505 -11.85 7.51 -31.42
C HIS A 505 -11.41 6.15 -30.90
N SER A 506 -11.42 5.14 -31.78
CA SER A 506 -11.04 3.76 -31.46
C SER A 506 -9.57 3.61 -31.04
N ALA A 507 -8.72 4.62 -31.29
CA ALA A 507 -7.35 4.66 -30.78
C ALA A 507 -7.30 4.81 -29.24
N PHE A 508 -8.31 5.44 -28.65
CA PHE A 508 -8.35 5.77 -27.21
C PHE A 508 -9.43 5.03 -26.45
N VAL A 509 -10.37 4.39 -27.14
CA VAL A 509 -11.51 3.72 -26.51
C VAL A 509 -11.55 2.24 -26.91
N VAL A 510 -11.65 1.37 -25.92
CA VAL A 510 -11.88 -0.05 -26.13
C VAL A 510 -13.34 -0.27 -26.51
N SER A 511 -13.56 -0.99 -27.62
CA SER A 511 -14.91 -1.27 -28.12
C SER A 511 -15.76 -2.01 -27.09
N PRO A 512 -17.01 -1.56 -26.81
CA PRO A 512 -17.91 -2.24 -25.88
C PRO A 512 -18.27 -3.65 -26.33
N ALA A 513 -18.22 -3.95 -27.64
CA ALA A 513 -18.52 -5.29 -28.17
C ALA A 513 -17.60 -6.39 -27.63
N LEU A 514 -16.37 -6.04 -27.24
CA LEU A 514 -15.38 -6.97 -26.68
C LEU A 514 -15.79 -7.49 -25.29
N ALA A 515 -16.68 -6.81 -24.57
CA ALA A 515 -17.13 -7.25 -23.25
C ALA A 515 -18.00 -8.52 -23.29
N THR A 516 -18.55 -8.85 -24.46
CA THR A 516 -19.37 -10.06 -24.68
C THR A 516 -18.66 -11.13 -25.52
N ASP A 517 -17.42 -10.89 -25.95
CA ASP A 517 -16.64 -11.84 -26.74
C ASP A 517 -16.01 -12.90 -25.81
N PRO A 518 -16.36 -14.20 -25.94
CA PRO A 518 -15.79 -15.25 -25.11
C PRO A 518 -14.29 -15.48 -25.32
N GLY A 519 -13.73 -15.02 -26.45
CA GLY A 519 -12.30 -15.08 -26.75
C GLY A 519 -11.47 -13.96 -26.08
N VAL A 520 -12.13 -12.96 -25.48
CA VAL A 520 -11.47 -11.81 -24.86
C VAL A 520 -11.42 -11.97 -23.35
N ASN A 521 -10.21 -11.91 -22.79
CA ASN A 521 -10.03 -11.92 -21.34
C ASN A 521 -10.07 -10.48 -20.78
N PRO A 522 -10.98 -10.17 -19.83
CA PRO A 522 -11.06 -8.84 -19.22
C PRO A 522 -9.75 -8.38 -18.57
N THR A 523 -8.96 -9.32 -18.04
CA THR A 523 -7.65 -9.02 -17.46
C THR A 523 -6.69 -8.43 -18.49
N ASP A 524 -6.69 -8.97 -19.72
CA ASP A 524 -5.78 -8.53 -20.77
C ASP A 524 -6.19 -7.14 -21.29
N ILE A 525 -7.49 -6.90 -21.42
CA ILE A 525 -8.02 -5.56 -21.77
C ILE A 525 -7.56 -4.53 -20.74
N LEU A 526 -7.77 -4.80 -19.45
CA LEU A 526 -7.42 -3.86 -18.37
C LEU A 526 -5.90 -3.68 -18.21
N ASN A 527 -5.09 -4.70 -18.51
CA ASN A 527 -3.64 -4.59 -18.43
C ASN A 527 -3.03 -3.86 -19.65
N ASN A 528 -3.61 -4.02 -20.84
CA ASN A 528 -3.08 -3.44 -22.08
C ASN A 528 -3.59 -2.01 -22.34
N HIS A 529 -4.82 -1.70 -21.93
CA HIS A 529 -5.45 -0.42 -22.23
C HIS A 529 -5.66 0.46 -20.98
N GLY A 530 -5.53 -0.09 -19.78
CA GLY A 530 -5.83 0.63 -18.54
C GLY A 530 -7.32 0.89 -18.33
N GLU A 531 -7.67 1.47 -17.19
CA GLU A 531 -9.07 1.66 -16.80
C GLU A 531 -9.77 2.79 -17.62
N SER A 532 -9.10 3.92 -17.86
CA SER A 532 -9.66 5.06 -18.59
C SER A 532 -10.07 4.73 -20.02
N ASN A 533 -9.20 4.07 -20.78
CA ASN A 533 -9.50 3.66 -22.17
C ASN A 533 -10.59 2.58 -22.21
N SER A 534 -10.74 1.84 -21.12
CA SER A 534 -11.71 0.76 -20.99
C SER A 534 -13.07 1.23 -20.48
N LEU A 535 -13.36 2.53 -20.35
CA LEU A 535 -14.63 3.00 -19.79
C LEU A 535 -15.86 2.43 -20.51
N SER A 536 -15.86 2.46 -21.85
CA SER A 536 -16.95 1.89 -22.66
C SER A 536 -17.08 0.37 -22.52
N TYR A 537 -15.93 -0.31 -22.48
CA TYR A 537 -15.87 -1.75 -22.22
C TYR A 537 -16.41 -2.11 -20.83
N LEU A 538 -16.01 -1.35 -19.79
CA LEU A 538 -16.45 -1.53 -18.41
C LEU A 538 -17.92 -1.18 -18.21
N ALA A 539 -18.44 -0.18 -18.93
CA ALA A 539 -19.87 0.13 -18.94
C ALA A 539 -20.70 -1.06 -19.45
N ARG A 540 -20.31 -1.65 -20.58
CA ARG A 540 -20.94 -2.86 -21.10
C ARG A 540 -20.77 -4.06 -20.18
N LEU A 541 -19.58 -4.26 -19.61
CA LEU A 541 -19.35 -5.36 -18.66
C LEU A 541 -20.16 -5.18 -17.36
N GLY A 542 -20.29 -3.94 -16.89
CA GLY A 542 -21.09 -3.55 -15.74
C GLY A 542 -22.58 -3.73 -15.98
N SER A 543 -23.09 -3.40 -17.17
CA SER A 543 -24.51 -3.57 -17.53
C SER A 543 -24.96 -5.03 -17.53
N LEU A 544 -24.05 -5.97 -17.82
CA LEU A 544 -24.29 -7.42 -17.68
C LEU A 544 -24.48 -7.86 -16.22
N ARG A 545 -23.95 -7.10 -15.25
CA ARG A 545 -24.07 -7.40 -13.80
C ARG A 545 -25.17 -6.57 -13.14
N ASP A 546 -25.34 -5.32 -13.55
CA ASP A 546 -26.35 -4.40 -13.05
C ASP A 546 -26.98 -3.63 -14.21
N ALA A 547 -28.24 -3.94 -14.53
CA ALA A 547 -28.99 -3.32 -15.63
C ALA A 547 -29.20 -1.80 -15.48
N ARG A 548 -28.83 -1.21 -14.33
CA ARG A 548 -28.88 0.23 -14.09
C ARG A 548 -27.64 0.97 -14.60
N VAL A 549 -26.58 0.24 -14.94
CA VAL A 549 -25.41 0.79 -15.65
C VAL A 549 -25.80 1.05 -17.09
N PRO A 550 -25.54 2.25 -17.64
CA PRO A 550 -25.86 2.58 -19.03
C PRO A 550 -25.27 1.58 -20.02
N ASP A 551 -26.14 0.94 -20.80
CA ASP A 551 -25.76 0.03 -21.86
C ASP A 551 -25.71 0.79 -23.21
N SER A 552 -24.56 1.37 -23.52
CA SER A 552 -24.36 2.13 -24.76
C SER A 552 -23.62 1.29 -25.80
N THR A 553 -24.21 1.18 -27.00
CA THR A 553 -23.50 0.66 -28.18
C THR A 553 -22.50 1.66 -28.77
N SER A 554 -22.62 2.94 -28.40
CA SER A 554 -21.65 3.99 -28.73
C SER A 554 -20.56 4.11 -27.67
N ALA A 555 -19.34 4.41 -28.12
CA ALA A 555 -18.21 4.68 -27.24
C ALA A 555 -18.43 5.96 -26.41
N PHE A 556 -18.20 5.87 -25.10
CA PHE A 556 -17.97 7.03 -24.24
C PHE A 556 -16.59 7.62 -24.52
N ALA A 557 -16.47 8.95 -24.39
CA ALA A 557 -15.19 9.63 -24.49
C ALA A 557 -14.21 9.08 -23.45
N ASN A 558 -12.95 8.93 -23.86
CA ASN A 558 -11.85 8.60 -22.97
C ASN A 558 -11.70 9.73 -21.93
N PRO A 559 -11.84 9.43 -20.63
CA PRO A 559 -11.77 10.44 -19.58
C PRO A 559 -10.50 11.28 -19.63
N SER A 560 -9.35 10.64 -19.84
CA SER A 560 -8.04 11.28 -19.83
C SER A 560 -7.84 12.21 -21.02
N VAL A 561 -8.20 11.75 -22.24
CA VAL A 561 -8.13 12.58 -23.45
C VAL A 561 -9.07 13.77 -23.35
N TRP A 562 -10.31 13.53 -22.91
CA TRP A 562 -11.30 14.59 -22.71
C TRP A 562 -10.77 15.65 -21.75
N ASN A 563 -10.22 15.25 -20.60
CA ASN A 563 -9.73 16.19 -19.60
C ASN A 563 -8.52 16.99 -20.09
N PHE A 564 -7.55 16.34 -20.72
CA PHE A 564 -6.41 17.01 -21.35
C PHE A 564 -6.90 18.11 -22.31
N SER A 565 -7.76 17.75 -23.26
CA SER A 565 -8.25 18.69 -24.27
C SER A 565 -9.16 19.78 -23.69
N ALA A 566 -10.01 19.45 -22.72
CA ALA A 566 -10.87 20.41 -22.03
C ALA A 566 -10.06 21.43 -21.21
N GLN A 567 -9.01 20.98 -20.51
CA GLN A 567 -8.12 21.87 -19.78
C GLN A 567 -7.31 22.77 -20.73
N ALA A 568 -6.81 22.24 -21.84
CA ALA A 568 -6.12 23.04 -22.87
C ALA A 568 -7.05 24.13 -23.44
N TYR A 569 -8.29 23.78 -23.73
CA TYR A 569 -9.32 24.71 -24.19
C TYR A 569 -9.57 25.82 -23.15
N ALA A 570 -9.75 25.45 -21.88
CA ALA A 570 -9.95 26.41 -20.80
C ALA A 570 -8.76 27.35 -20.62
N LEU A 571 -7.53 26.81 -20.58
CA LEU A 571 -6.31 27.61 -20.42
C LEU A 571 -6.10 28.59 -21.59
N LEU A 572 -6.35 28.14 -22.83
CA LEU A 572 -6.26 29.00 -24.00
C LEU A 572 -7.27 30.16 -23.92
N ALA A 573 -8.51 29.87 -23.51
CA ALA A 573 -9.55 30.87 -23.33
C ALA A 573 -9.22 31.87 -22.21
N LEU A 574 -8.70 31.38 -21.09
CA LEU A 574 -8.33 32.17 -19.93
C LEU A 574 -7.20 33.16 -20.23
N GLN A 575 -6.18 32.71 -20.96
CA GLN A 575 -5.03 33.52 -21.36
C GLN A 575 -5.36 34.54 -22.46
N ASN A 576 -6.45 34.33 -23.22
CA ASN A 576 -6.82 35.16 -24.37
C ASN A 576 -8.31 35.56 -24.34
N PRO A 577 -8.78 36.24 -23.28
CA PRO A 577 -10.21 36.47 -23.05
C PRO A 577 -10.90 37.30 -24.15
N GLY A 578 -10.19 38.27 -24.72
CA GLY A 578 -10.71 39.10 -25.82
C GLY A 578 -11.05 38.30 -27.08
N TYR A 579 -10.34 37.19 -27.35
CA TYR A 579 -10.65 36.29 -28.45
C TYR A 579 -11.67 35.22 -28.05
N ALA A 580 -11.51 34.64 -26.85
CA ALA A 580 -12.43 33.65 -26.32
C ALA A 580 -13.88 34.16 -26.25
N SER A 581 -14.09 35.43 -25.90
CA SER A 581 -15.42 36.06 -25.89
C SER A 581 -16.14 36.07 -27.25
N GLN A 582 -15.40 35.97 -28.35
CA GLN A 582 -15.96 35.91 -29.72
C GLN A 582 -16.32 34.49 -30.15
N VAL A 583 -15.82 33.46 -29.46
CA VAL A 583 -16.17 32.05 -29.71
C VAL A 583 -17.59 31.77 -29.22
N SER A 584 -18.34 30.95 -29.96
CA SER A 584 -19.70 30.56 -29.57
C SER A 584 -19.71 29.80 -28.23
N PRO A 585 -20.54 30.20 -27.24
CA PRO A 585 -20.67 29.48 -25.95
C PRO A 585 -21.06 28.01 -26.12
N ALA A 586 -21.75 27.67 -27.22
CA ALA A 586 -22.16 26.31 -27.53
C ALA A 586 -20.98 25.33 -27.63
N ARG A 587 -19.77 25.81 -27.94
CA ARG A 587 -18.57 24.96 -28.02
C ARG A 587 -18.13 24.48 -26.64
N THR A 588 -18.10 25.38 -25.65
CA THR A 588 -17.87 25.02 -24.24
C THR A 588 -18.93 24.02 -23.76
N THR A 589 -20.22 24.27 -24.03
CA THR A 589 -21.31 23.35 -23.68
C THR A 589 -21.16 21.96 -24.31
N GLN A 590 -20.64 21.85 -25.55
CA GLN A 590 -20.38 20.56 -26.19
C GLN A 590 -19.28 19.76 -25.48
N ILE A 591 -18.22 20.43 -25.00
CA ILE A 591 -17.17 19.81 -24.20
C ILE A 591 -17.75 19.33 -22.86
N GLU A 592 -18.53 20.18 -22.19
CA GLU A 592 -19.20 19.85 -20.92
C GLU A 592 -20.11 18.62 -21.05
N LEU A 593 -20.90 18.52 -22.12
CA LEU A 593 -21.79 17.39 -22.36
C LEU A 593 -21.03 16.05 -22.44
N GLN A 594 -19.80 16.02 -22.97
CA GLN A 594 -18.99 14.80 -22.99
C GLN A 594 -18.46 14.45 -21.60
N GLY A 595 -18.01 15.44 -20.83
CA GLY A 595 -17.57 15.23 -19.45
C GLY A 595 -18.70 14.74 -18.54
N LEU A 596 -19.90 15.30 -18.69
CA LEU A 596 -21.09 14.87 -17.95
C LEU A 596 -21.46 13.42 -18.28
N ARG A 597 -21.33 13.00 -19.55
CA ARG A 597 -21.53 11.59 -19.93
C ARG A 597 -20.50 10.67 -19.28
N ILE A 598 -19.24 11.10 -19.17
CA ILE A 598 -18.19 10.36 -18.45
C ILE A 598 -18.55 10.21 -16.97
N LEU A 599 -18.98 11.30 -16.29
CA LEU A 599 -19.38 11.24 -14.88
C LEU A 599 -20.62 10.37 -14.66
N ASP A 600 -21.63 10.47 -15.52
CA ASP A 600 -22.87 9.68 -15.40
C ASP A 600 -22.59 8.18 -15.49
N VAL A 601 -21.78 7.74 -16.46
CA VAL A 601 -21.42 6.33 -16.56
C VAL A 601 -20.51 5.87 -15.42
N ALA A 602 -19.54 6.68 -14.99
CA ALA A 602 -18.64 6.34 -13.90
C ALA A 602 -19.38 6.20 -12.56
N SER A 603 -20.24 7.18 -12.22
CA SER A 603 -21.06 7.16 -11.00
C SER A 603 -22.10 6.03 -11.01
N SER A 604 -22.52 5.55 -12.18
CA SER A 604 -23.40 4.37 -12.27
C SER A 604 -22.76 3.10 -11.69
N PHE A 605 -21.42 3.01 -11.67
CA PHE A 605 -20.71 1.84 -11.13
C PHE A 605 -20.78 1.73 -9.61
N SER A 606 -20.99 2.82 -8.87
CA SER A 606 -21.15 2.84 -7.41
C SER A 606 -22.58 3.08 -6.96
N ARG A 607 -23.51 3.28 -7.88
CA ARG A 607 -24.92 3.57 -7.59
C ARG A 607 -25.50 2.56 -6.58
N PRO A 608 -25.95 3.01 -5.39
CA PRO A 608 -26.46 2.11 -4.36
C PRO A 608 -27.61 1.24 -4.87
N ALA A 609 -27.61 -0.04 -4.48
CA ALA A 609 -28.74 -0.93 -4.70
C ALA A 609 -29.93 -0.57 -3.80
N PHE A 610 -31.09 -1.11 -4.17
CA PHE A 610 -32.17 -1.30 -3.20
C PHE A 610 -31.65 -2.18 -2.05
N PRO A 611 -32.03 -1.88 -0.79
CA PRO A 611 -31.51 -2.61 0.35
C PRO A 611 -31.98 -4.06 0.27
N ASP A 612 -31.06 -4.99 0.51
CA ASP A 612 -31.44 -6.39 0.71
C ASP A 612 -32.03 -6.61 2.11
N ARG A 613 -32.33 -7.88 2.45
CA ARG A 613 -32.95 -8.24 3.75
C ARG A 613 -32.09 -7.85 4.96
N SER A 614 -30.78 -7.67 4.79
CA SER A 614 -29.85 -7.22 5.83
C SER A 614 -29.64 -5.70 5.85
N GLY A 615 -30.34 -4.96 4.97
CA GLY A 615 -30.14 -3.53 4.79
C GLY A 615 -28.93 -3.19 3.91
N ASN A 616 -28.22 -4.16 3.35
CA ASN A 616 -27.02 -3.93 2.56
C ASN A 616 -27.37 -3.36 1.17
N ARG A 617 -26.78 -2.21 0.85
CA ARG A 617 -27.00 -1.44 -0.38
C ARG A 617 -25.86 -1.52 -1.39
N THR A 618 -24.86 -2.36 -1.18
CA THR A 618 -23.82 -2.62 -2.18
C THR A 618 -24.47 -3.11 -3.48
N ASN A 619 -24.04 -2.56 -4.61
CA ASN A 619 -24.64 -2.90 -5.90
C ASN A 619 -24.24 -4.30 -6.41
N PRO A 620 -24.97 -4.85 -7.40
CA PRO A 620 -24.70 -6.15 -7.97
C PRO A 620 -23.30 -6.31 -8.57
N ILE A 621 -22.65 -5.25 -9.07
CA ILE A 621 -21.30 -5.33 -9.65
C ILE A 621 -20.32 -5.82 -8.58
N PHE A 622 -20.22 -5.11 -7.46
CA PHE A 622 -19.29 -5.47 -6.38
C PHE A 622 -19.71 -6.76 -5.65
N LYS A 623 -21.02 -6.96 -5.41
CA LYS A 623 -21.53 -8.20 -4.80
C LYS A 623 -21.15 -9.43 -5.63
N SER A 624 -21.37 -9.39 -6.94
CA SER A 624 -21.08 -10.53 -7.83
C SER A 624 -19.58 -10.73 -8.02
N LEU A 625 -18.77 -9.68 -8.12
CA LEU A 625 -17.32 -9.83 -8.24
C LEU A 625 -16.66 -10.42 -6.98
N ILE A 626 -17.12 -10.04 -5.79
CA ILE A 626 -16.68 -10.66 -4.53
C ILE A 626 -17.09 -12.14 -4.49
N ALA A 627 -18.30 -12.47 -4.95
CA ALA A 627 -18.77 -13.85 -5.03
C ALA A 627 -17.96 -14.68 -6.03
N ASP A 628 -17.69 -14.13 -7.23
CA ASP A 628 -16.87 -14.75 -8.27
C ASP A 628 -15.46 -15.05 -7.73
N TYR A 629 -14.84 -14.08 -7.03
CA TYR A 629 -13.54 -14.28 -6.40
C TYR A 629 -13.59 -15.38 -5.33
N ARG A 630 -14.58 -15.37 -4.42
CA ARG A 630 -14.73 -16.41 -3.39
C ARG A 630 -14.89 -17.81 -3.99
N ALA A 631 -15.68 -17.94 -5.06
CA ALA A 631 -15.86 -19.21 -5.76
C ALA A 631 -14.57 -19.68 -6.44
N ALA A 632 -13.81 -18.76 -7.04
CA ALA A 632 -12.50 -19.07 -7.62
C ALA A 632 -11.48 -19.47 -6.54
N LEU A 633 -11.49 -18.80 -5.39
CA LEU A 633 -10.64 -19.10 -4.24
C LEU A 633 -10.92 -20.50 -3.66
N GLU A 634 -12.19 -20.90 -3.58
CA GLU A 634 -12.57 -22.25 -3.18
C GLU A 634 -12.06 -23.31 -4.17
N ARG A 635 -12.24 -23.08 -5.48
CA ARG A 635 -11.69 -23.97 -6.53
C ARG A 635 -10.17 -24.06 -6.47
N PHE A 636 -9.51 -22.95 -6.13
CA PHE A 636 -8.06 -22.89 -5.95
C PHE A 636 -7.61 -23.79 -4.80
N GLY A 637 -8.22 -23.64 -3.62
CA GLY A 637 -7.95 -24.50 -2.46
C GLY A 637 -8.22 -25.98 -2.70
N ASN A 638 -9.34 -26.31 -3.36
CA ASN A 638 -9.66 -27.69 -3.74
C ASN A 638 -8.64 -28.28 -4.72
N SER A 639 -8.11 -27.47 -5.64
CA SER A 639 -7.07 -27.90 -6.59
C SER A 639 -5.72 -28.12 -5.91
N LEU A 640 -5.36 -27.29 -4.94
CA LEU A 640 -4.18 -27.51 -4.08
C LEU A 640 -4.30 -28.84 -3.32
N ALA A 641 -5.46 -29.08 -2.69
CA ALA A 641 -5.76 -30.33 -2.00
C ALA A 641 -5.63 -31.55 -2.92
N ALA A 642 -6.16 -31.44 -4.15
CA ALA A 642 -6.09 -32.49 -5.16
C ALA A 642 -4.64 -32.81 -5.54
N ILE A 643 -3.78 -31.81 -5.77
CA ILE A 643 -2.34 -32.04 -6.03
C ILE A 643 -1.70 -32.77 -4.85
N ARG A 644 -2.00 -32.34 -3.61
CA ARG A 644 -1.44 -32.96 -2.40
C ARG A 644 -1.83 -34.45 -2.32
N ILE A 645 -3.12 -34.76 -2.35
CA ILE A 645 -3.63 -36.13 -2.18
C ILE A 645 -3.27 -37.01 -3.38
N GLN A 646 -3.46 -36.49 -4.60
CA GLN A 646 -3.36 -37.29 -5.82
C GLN A 646 -1.95 -37.35 -6.39
N GLU A 647 -1.02 -36.45 -6.05
CA GLU A 647 0.35 -36.48 -6.57
C GLU A 647 1.40 -36.68 -5.47
N ILE A 648 1.12 -36.26 -4.25
CA ILE A 648 2.13 -36.23 -3.18
C ILE A 648 1.93 -37.34 -2.14
N GLU A 649 0.70 -37.59 -1.69
CA GLU A 649 0.41 -38.59 -0.64
C GLU A 649 0.38 -40.01 -1.21
N LYS A 650 1.53 -40.47 -1.69
CA LYS A 650 1.72 -41.69 -2.46
C LYS A 650 2.99 -42.42 -2.05
N ARG A 651 2.97 -43.74 -2.18
CA ARG A 651 4.11 -44.63 -1.96
C ARG A 651 4.37 -45.51 -3.17
N GLN A 652 5.63 -45.71 -3.52
CA GLN A 652 6.04 -46.69 -4.53
C GLN A 652 6.14 -48.08 -3.89
N GLU A 653 5.41 -49.04 -4.43
CA GLU A 653 5.34 -50.42 -3.94
C GLU A 653 5.78 -51.39 -5.05
N PRO A 654 6.66 -52.35 -4.76
CA PRO A 654 7.09 -53.35 -5.75
C PRO A 654 5.93 -54.27 -6.12
N LEU A 655 5.77 -54.55 -7.41
CA LEU A 655 4.75 -55.45 -7.95
C LEU A 655 5.15 -56.94 -7.86
N ASP A 656 6.44 -57.21 -7.69
CA ASP A 656 6.98 -58.55 -7.60
C ASP A 656 8.14 -58.63 -6.60
N ALA A 657 8.54 -59.86 -6.25
CA ALA A 657 9.63 -60.11 -5.31
C ALA A 657 11.02 -59.74 -5.86
N SER A 658 11.13 -59.46 -7.17
CA SER A 658 12.39 -59.03 -7.81
C SER A 658 12.65 -57.53 -7.63
N GLY A 659 11.60 -56.75 -7.37
CA GLY A 659 11.69 -55.29 -7.29
C GLY A 659 11.97 -54.63 -8.64
N ALA A 660 11.76 -55.32 -9.77
CA ALA A 660 12.01 -54.75 -11.09
C ALA A 660 10.86 -53.86 -11.58
N SER A 661 9.65 -54.02 -11.03
CA SER A 661 8.44 -53.28 -11.42
C SER A 661 7.69 -52.73 -10.20
N TYR A 662 7.01 -51.58 -10.37
CA TYR A 662 6.43 -50.81 -9.29
C TYR A 662 5.04 -50.28 -9.61
N THR A 663 4.22 -50.16 -8.57
CA THR A 663 2.97 -49.41 -8.61
C THR A 663 3.02 -48.25 -7.62
N THR A 664 2.20 -47.23 -7.87
CA THR A 664 2.03 -46.09 -6.96
C THR A 664 0.75 -46.28 -6.17
N ALA A 665 0.89 -46.55 -4.88
CA ALA A 665 -0.24 -46.69 -3.97
C ALA A 665 -0.54 -45.36 -3.28
N ALA A 666 -1.79 -44.91 -3.31
CA ALA A 666 -2.24 -43.77 -2.51
C ALA A 666 -2.08 -44.08 -1.01
N LYS A 667 -1.75 -43.05 -0.24
CA LYS A 667 -1.63 -43.11 1.22
C LYS A 667 -2.37 -41.93 1.81
N ASP A 668 -2.95 -42.14 2.98
CA ASP A 668 -3.59 -41.10 3.79
C ASP A 668 -2.64 -40.73 4.94
N TYR A 669 -1.72 -39.79 4.68
CA TYR A 669 -0.82 -39.22 5.68
C TYR A 669 -0.67 -37.72 5.45
N SER A 670 -0.46 -36.95 6.52
CA SER A 670 -0.33 -35.50 6.41
C SER A 670 1.11 -35.10 6.10
N VAL A 671 1.30 -34.47 4.92
CA VAL A 671 2.60 -33.99 4.41
C VAL A 671 3.21 -32.90 5.31
N PHE A 672 2.37 -32.11 5.98
CA PHE A 672 2.78 -30.98 6.82
C PHE A 672 2.66 -31.27 8.32
N SER A 673 2.49 -32.54 8.69
CA SER A 673 2.54 -33.01 10.07
C SER A 673 3.97 -33.41 10.48
N THR A 674 4.10 -34.00 11.66
CA THR A 674 5.37 -34.46 12.21
C THR A 674 5.66 -35.92 11.84
N ALA A 675 6.90 -36.35 12.07
CA ALA A 675 7.32 -37.74 11.90
C ALA A 675 6.58 -38.73 12.82
N SER A 676 5.94 -38.25 13.90
CA SER A 676 5.21 -39.07 14.87
C SER A 676 3.70 -39.16 14.60
N GLN A 677 3.27 -38.82 13.37
CA GLN A 677 1.87 -38.90 12.98
C GLN A 677 1.30 -40.32 13.06
N ALA A 678 0.00 -40.40 13.37
CA ALA A 678 -0.73 -41.67 13.39
C ALA A 678 -0.93 -42.21 11.97
N ILE A 679 -1.12 -43.52 11.86
CA ILE A 679 -1.49 -44.20 10.61
C ILE A 679 -2.73 -45.06 10.84
N PRO A 680 -3.48 -45.42 9.79
CA PRO A 680 -4.57 -46.39 9.93
C PRO A 680 -4.00 -47.75 10.36
N GLU A 681 -4.34 -48.24 11.56
CA GLU A 681 -3.75 -49.49 12.09
C GLU A 681 -4.03 -50.73 11.22
N THR A 682 -5.07 -50.67 10.39
CA THR A 682 -5.43 -51.72 9.43
C THR A 682 -4.38 -51.95 8.35
N THR A 683 -3.45 -51.00 8.14
CA THR A 683 -2.41 -51.10 7.11
C THR A 683 -1.13 -51.76 7.61
N LEU A 684 -1.02 -52.05 8.92
CA LEU A 684 0.10 -52.80 9.46
C LEU A 684 0.04 -54.27 9.02
N PRO A 685 1.19 -54.92 8.79
CA PRO A 685 1.25 -56.37 8.58
C PRO A 685 0.59 -57.12 9.75
N ALA A 686 -0.01 -58.27 9.45
CA ALA A 686 -0.53 -59.15 10.48
C ALA A 686 0.62 -59.64 11.39
N ASP A 687 0.37 -59.64 12.71
CA ASP A 687 1.30 -60.22 13.66
C ASP A 687 1.49 -61.72 13.40
N ARG A 688 2.70 -62.24 13.63
CA ARG A 688 2.98 -63.66 13.43
C ARG A 688 2.25 -64.51 14.47
N ALA A 689 1.72 -65.65 14.06
CA ALA A 689 1.15 -66.62 15.00
C ALA A 689 2.25 -67.28 15.87
N THR A 690 3.42 -67.52 15.26
CA THR A 690 4.59 -68.12 15.93
C THR A 690 5.86 -67.29 15.76
N LEU A 691 6.76 -67.41 16.73
CA LEU A 691 8.04 -66.72 16.79
C LEU A 691 9.18 -67.73 16.64
N SER A 692 10.21 -67.34 15.88
CA SER A 692 11.46 -68.08 15.75
C SER A 692 12.60 -67.35 16.47
N LYS A 693 13.74 -68.04 16.70
CA LYS A 693 14.98 -67.41 17.16
C LYS A 693 15.40 -66.26 16.22
N CYS A 694 15.96 -65.19 16.76
CA CYS A 694 16.47 -64.07 15.96
C CYS A 694 17.69 -64.46 15.13
N THR A 695 18.49 -65.39 15.64
CA THR A 695 19.58 -66.07 14.92
C THR A 695 19.28 -67.56 14.91
N PRO A 696 18.65 -68.09 13.85
CA PRO A 696 18.33 -69.50 13.76
C PRO A 696 19.58 -70.38 13.88
N THR A 697 19.56 -71.36 14.79
CA THR A 697 20.52 -72.47 14.79
C THR A 697 19.83 -73.71 14.20
N SER A 698 20.53 -74.85 14.15
CA SER A 698 19.91 -76.15 13.83
C SER A 698 18.72 -76.49 14.74
N TRP A 699 18.60 -75.82 15.89
CA TRP A 699 17.47 -75.89 16.81
C TRP A 699 16.75 -74.54 16.90
N ASN A 700 15.50 -74.48 16.40
CA ASN A 700 14.73 -73.23 16.29
C ASN A 700 13.22 -73.48 16.52
N PRO A 701 12.78 -73.81 17.74
CA PRO A 701 11.40 -74.13 18.02
C PRO A 701 10.51 -72.91 17.81
N GLN A 702 9.29 -73.17 17.39
CA GLN A 702 8.28 -72.15 17.14
C GLN A 702 7.53 -71.87 18.44
N LEU A 703 7.62 -70.65 18.95
CA LEU A 703 6.88 -70.22 20.15
C LEU A 703 5.57 -69.57 19.75
N SER A 704 4.46 -69.87 20.42
CA SER A 704 3.23 -69.08 20.23
C SER A 704 3.47 -67.62 20.65
N ARG A 705 3.13 -66.65 19.81
CA ARG A 705 3.34 -65.22 20.09
C ARG A 705 2.50 -64.76 21.31
N PRO A 706 3.08 -64.04 22.28
CA PRO A 706 2.31 -63.44 23.37
C PRO A 706 1.56 -62.18 22.93
N SER A 707 0.41 -61.90 23.56
CA SER A 707 -0.49 -60.79 23.22
C SER A 707 0.16 -59.40 23.32
N ASN A 708 1.08 -59.21 24.28
CA ASN A 708 1.82 -57.97 24.52
C ASN A 708 2.95 -57.67 23.52
N VAL A 709 3.23 -58.59 22.58
CA VAL A 709 4.19 -58.39 21.47
C VAL A 709 3.40 -58.23 20.19
N THR A 710 3.18 -57.00 19.75
CA THR A 710 2.44 -56.69 18.52
C THR A 710 3.06 -55.51 17.78
N TYR A 711 2.99 -55.51 16.44
CA TYR A 711 3.39 -54.37 15.62
C TYR A 711 2.61 -53.09 15.96
N LYS A 712 1.39 -53.21 16.49
CA LYS A 712 0.60 -52.06 16.94
C LYS A 712 1.26 -51.28 18.08
N THR A 713 2.11 -51.94 18.87
CA THR A 713 2.83 -51.30 19.98
C THR A 713 4.16 -50.68 19.55
N LEU A 714 4.53 -50.74 18.28
CA LEU A 714 5.72 -50.04 17.80
C LEU A 714 5.54 -48.51 17.93
N PRO A 715 6.62 -47.77 18.20
CA PRO A 715 6.60 -46.32 18.15
C PRO A 715 6.09 -45.78 16.80
N THR A 716 5.39 -44.64 16.86
CA THR A 716 4.67 -44.00 15.75
C THR A 716 5.55 -43.76 14.53
N GLU A 717 6.79 -43.34 14.73
CA GLU A 717 7.74 -43.00 13.67
C GLU A 717 8.08 -44.21 12.80
N LEU A 718 8.22 -45.39 13.43
CA LEU A 718 8.53 -46.64 12.74
C LEU A 718 7.29 -47.20 12.03
N ARG A 719 6.11 -47.03 12.62
CA ARG A 719 4.84 -47.37 11.95
C ARG A 719 4.63 -46.48 10.73
N PHE A 720 4.85 -45.17 10.87
CA PHE A 720 4.75 -44.22 9.77
C PHE A 720 5.78 -44.50 8.66
N ALA A 721 7.03 -44.80 9.02
CA ALA A 721 8.03 -45.24 8.06
C ALA A 721 7.57 -46.48 7.28
N ASN A 722 7.07 -47.52 7.96
CA ASN A 722 6.56 -48.71 7.30
C ASN A 722 5.32 -48.45 6.41
N TYR A 723 4.57 -47.38 6.64
CA TYR A 723 3.37 -47.04 5.87
C TYR A 723 3.63 -46.17 4.64
N ALA A 724 4.45 -45.12 4.76
CA ALA A 724 4.60 -44.08 3.73
C ALA A 724 5.97 -44.04 3.05
N TYR A 725 7.03 -44.55 3.69
CA TYR A 725 8.40 -44.38 3.20
C TYR A 725 8.83 -45.50 2.24
N SER A 726 9.43 -45.11 1.11
CA SER A 726 10.09 -46.03 0.16
C SER A 726 11.52 -45.55 -0.12
N PRO A 727 12.53 -46.03 0.64
CA PRO A 727 13.92 -45.72 0.33
C PRO A 727 14.30 -46.28 -1.04
N VAL A 728 15.21 -45.61 -1.74
CA VAL A 728 15.79 -46.11 -2.99
C VAL A 728 17.19 -46.65 -2.75
N ALA A 729 17.50 -47.80 -3.34
CA ALA A 729 18.87 -48.32 -3.36
C ALA A 729 19.76 -47.42 -4.22
N ALA A 730 20.82 -46.86 -3.65
CA ALA A 730 21.71 -45.90 -4.34
C ALA A 730 22.34 -46.46 -5.64
N ALA A 731 22.55 -47.78 -5.74
CA ALA A 731 23.19 -48.42 -6.88
C ALA A 731 22.24 -48.72 -8.07
N THR A 732 20.93 -48.84 -7.82
CA THR A 732 19.96 -49.33 -8.82
C THR A 732 18.73 -48.43 -8.95
N ASN A 733 18.61 -47.39 -8.11
CA ASN A 733 17.46 -46.49 -7.99
C ASN A 733 16.12 -47.22 -7.81
N THR A 734 16.19 -48.41 -7.21
CA THR A 734 15.09 -49.37 -7.01
C THR A 734 14.42 -49.08 -5.67
N PRO A 735 13.13 -48.68 -5.64
CA PRO A 735 12.38 -48.52 -4.40
C PRO A 735 12.34 -49.80 -3.57
N MET A 736 12.59 -49.66 -2.28
CA MET A 736 12.55 -50.73 -1.28
C MET A 736 11.52 -50.37 -0.22
N LEU A 737 10.99 -51.36 0.49
CA LEU A 737 10.04 -51.14 1.57
C LEU A 737 10.69 -51.45 2.93
N PRO A 738 10.41 -50.64 3.97
CA PRO A 738 10.72 -51.01 5.34
C PRO A 738 9.93 -52.24 5.77
N GLU A 739 10.54 -53.11 6.57
CA GLU A 739 9.92 -54.35 7.01
C GLU A 739 9.92 -54.51 8.52
N LEU A 740 8.93 -55.27 8.99
CA LEU A 740 8.73 -55.62 10.39
C LEU A 740 8.87 -57.13 10.59
N PHE A 741 9.51 -57.54 11.68
CA PHE A 741 9.70 -58.95 12.02
C PHE A 741 9.65 -59.15 13.53
N GLN A 742 9.26 -60.34 13.97
CA GLN A 742 9.21 -60.70 15.38
C GLN A 742 10.02 -61.98 15.58
N CYS A 743 10.92 -61.98 16.56
CA CYS A 743 11.74 -63.13 16.92
C CYS A 743 12.10 -63.08 18.40
N TYR A 744 12.76 -64.12 18.89
CA TYR A 744 13.20 -64.18 20.29
C TYR A 744 14.67 -64.56 20.43
N ASP A 745 15.27 -64.14 21.54
CA ASP A 745 16.58 -64.55 22.01
C ASP A 745 16.46 -65.11 23.44
N LEU A 746 17.39 -66.00 23.78
CA LEU A 746 17.48 -66.65 25.07
C LEU A 746 18.87 -66.46 25.65
N ALA A 747 18.96 -66.32 26.97
CA ALA A 747 20.22 -66.35 27.69
C ALA A 747 20.04 -66.84 29.12
N TRP A 748 21.08 -67.49 29.65
CA TRP A 748 21.28 -67.61 31.09
C TRP A 748 21.86 -66.29 31.60
N VAL A 749 21.23 -65.71 32.60
CA VAL A 749 21.67 -64.45 33.21
C VAL A 749 21.86 -64.61 34.71
N ASN A 750 22.69 -63.77 35.30
CA ASN A 750 23.05 -63.79 36.72
C ASN A 750 23.53 -65.16 37.20
N PRO A 751 24.55 -65.77 36.56
CA PRO A 751 25.07 -67.06 37.01
C PRO A 751 25.71 -66.91 38.40
N ARG A 752 25.48 -67.88 39.27
CA ARG A 752 26.18 -68.04 40.54
C ARG A 752 26.60 -69.48 40.73
N THR A 753 27.80 -69.68 41.24
CA THR A 753 28.32 -71.01 41.53
C THR A 753 28.41 -71.19 43.04
N VAL A 754 27.87 -72.30 43.54
CA VAL A 754 27.95 -72.70 44.94
C VAL A 754 28.82 -73.94 45.03
N THR A 755 30.00 -73.79 45.63
CA THR A 755 30.97 -74.88 45.78
C THR A 755 31.03 -75.34 47.22
N THR A 756 30.94 -76.65 47.43
CA THR A 756 31.21 -77.32 48.71
C THR A 756 32.53 -78.11 48.61
N SER A 757 32.96 -78.76 49.70
CA SER A 757 34.15 -79.62 49.68
C SER A 757 34.07 -80.82 48.74
N THR A 758 32.89 -81.14 48.19
CA THR A 758 32.65 -82.34 47.37
C THR A 758 31.83 -82.10 46.10
N SER A 759 31.29 -80.89 45.87
CA SER A 759 30.46 -80.58 44.69
C SER A 759 30.44 -79.10 44.29
N SER A 760 30.09 -78.82 43.04
CA SER A 760 29.81 -77.50 42.48
C SER A 760 28.42 -77.48 41.87
N SER A 761 27.57 -76.53 42.27
CA SER A 761 26.27 -76.28 41.65
C SER A 761 26.28 -74.91 41.00
N GLU A 762 25.99 -74.84 39.71
CA GLU A 762 25.75 -73.58 39.02
C GLU A 762 24.26 -73.29 39.01
N TYR A 763 23.90 -72.05 39.34
CA TYR A 763 22.55 -71.55 39.27
C TYR A 763 22.53 -70.35 38.33
N ALA A 764 21.49 -70.26 37.50
CA ALA A 764 21.28 -69.10 36.66
C ALA A 764 19.78 -68.82 36.51
N ARG A 765 19.45 -67.65 35.98
CA ARG A 765 18.07 -67.28 35.65
C ARG A 765 17.88 -67.37 34.15
N LEU A 766 16.81 -68.03 33.72
CA LEU A 766 16.42 -68.04 32.31
C LEU A 766 15.90 -66.63 31.96
N ARG A 767 16.39 -66.04 30.89
CA ARG A 767 15.85 -64.80 30.32
C ARG A 767 15.38 -65.04 28.90
N LEU A 768 14.09 -64.78 28.66
CA LEU A 768 13.52 -64.72 27.32
C LEU A 768 13.37 -63.25 26.92
N SER A 769 13.93 -62.88 25.77
CA SER A 769 13.75 -61.56 25.18
C SER A 769 13.07 -61.72 23.82
N ILE A 770 11.85 -61.21 23.69
CA ILE A 770 11.13 -61.19 22.41
C ILE A 770 11.32 -59.80 21.79
N HIS A 771 11.83 -59.78 20.56
CA HIS A 771 12.18 -58.59 19.82
C HIS A 771 11.19 -58.36 18.69
N THR A 772 10.59 -57.17 18.66
CA THR A 772 9.99 -56.63 17.45
C THR A 772 11.07 -55.83 16.73
N ARG A 773 11.46 -56.30 15.55
CA ARG A 773 12.58 -55.78 14.75
C ARG A 773 12.07 -54.98 13.57
N PHE A 774 12.88 -54.00 13.18
CA PHE A 774 12.64 -53.12 12.04
C PHE A 774 13.90 -53.12 11.16
N ARG A 775 13.70 -53.08 9.84
CA ARG A 775 14.75 -52.73 8.89
C ARG A 775 14.22 -51.69 7.91
N TRP A 776 15.07 -50.76 7.50
CA TRP A 776 14.70 -49.68 6.60
C TRP A 776 14.43 -50.16 5.18
N ALA A 777 15.08 -51.25 4.75
CA ALA A 777 14.99 -51.73 3.38
C ALA A 777 15.02 -53.26 3.29
N GLY A 778 14.02 -53.85 2.62
CA GLY A 778 13.90 -55.28 2.33
C GLY A 778 14.38 -55.71 0.94
N GLY A 779 14.77 -56.99 0.76
CA GLY A 779 15.08 -57.57 -0.56
C GLY A 779 16.37 -58.44 -0.61
N PRO A 780 16.61 -59.18 -1.70
CA PRO A 780 17.76 -60.08 -1.82
C PRO A 780 19.11 -59.34 -1.93
N ALA A 781 20.18 -60.10 -1.69
CA ALA A 781 21.52 -59.66 -1.35
C ALA A 781 22.18 -58.71 -2.36
N LEU A 782 22.48 -57.49 -1.90
CA LEU A 782 23.53 -56.60 -2.37
C LEU A 782 24.26 -56.12 -1.09
N PRO A 783 25.54 -55.68 -1.13
CA PRO A 783 26.44 -55.64 0.03
C PRO A 783 25.84 -54.94 1.26
N ALA A 784 26.35 -55.32 2.44
CA ALA A 784 25.83 -54.98 3.78
C ALA A 784 25.65 -53.46 4.01
N HIS A 785 24.56 -52.90 3.49
CA HIS A 785 24.09 -51.56 3.83
C HIS A 785 23.39 -51.61 5.18
N ALA A 786 23.66 -50.62 6.03
CA ALA A 786 23.05 -50.49 7.36
C ALA A 786 21.51 -50.54 7.31
N ASP A 787 20.90 -50.02 6.23
CA ASP A 787 19.44 -50.03 6.03
C ASP A 787 18.83 -51.43 5.84
N LYS A 788 19.63 -52.43 5.42
CA LYS A 788 19.19 -53.83 5.25
C LYS A 788 19.32 -54.66 6.53
N VAL A 789 19.96 -54.11 7.58
CA VAL A 789 20.22 -54.82 8.84
C VAL A 789 18.99 -54.75 9.74
N TRP A 790 18.62 -55.88 10.32
CA TRP A 790 17.55 -55.94 11.32
C TRP A 790 18.00 -55.32 12.64
N VAL A 791 17.28 -54.30 13.11
CA VAL A 791 17.51 -53.66 14.41
C VAL A 791 16.34 -53.94 15.35
N ASN A 792 16.64 -54.23 16.62
CA ASN A 792 15.61 -54.42 17.65
C ASN A 792 14.97 -53.06 17.95
N ALA A 793 13.69 -52.90 17.58
CA ALA A 793 12.94 -51.66 17.79
C ALA A 793 12.27 -51.61 19.16
N ARG A 794 11.66 -52.74 19.55
CA ARG A 794 11.05 -52.93 20.87
C ARG A 794 11.39 -54.31 21.39
N THR A 795 11.71 -54.42 22.67
CA THR A 795 12.02 -55.68 23.35
C THR A 795 11.08 -55.88 24.53
N ALA A 796 10.46 -57.05 24.60
CA ALA A 796 9.79 -57.55 25.80
C ALA A 796 10.69 -58.60 26.44
N ALA A 797 11.14 -58.39 27.67
CA ALA A 797 12.03 -59.30 28.36
C ALA A 797 11.45 -59.76 29.69
N TYR A 798 11.51 -61.05 29.95
CA TYR A 798 11.15 -61.64 31.24
C TYR A 798 12.27 -62.54 31.72
N THR A 799 12.56 -62.45 33.02
CA THR A 799 13.59 -63.24 33.68
C THR A 799 12.92 -64.07 34.76
N TRP A 800 12.93 -65.39 34.61
CA TRP A 800 12.35 -66.30 35.59
C TRP A 800 13.16 -66.34 36.89
N PRO A 801 12.56 -66.84 38.00
CA PRO A 801 13.30 -67.20 39.19
C PRO A 801 14.46 -68.14 38.88
N GLU A 802 15.46 -68.08 39.73
CA GLU A 802 16.70 -68.84 39.59
C GLU A 802 16.47 -70.34 39.69
N ILE A 803 17.18 -71.10 38.86
CA ILE A 803 17.22 -72.57 38.88
C ILE A 803 18.66 -73.07 38.87
N ARG A 804 18.85 -74.31 39.34
CA ARG A 804 20.13 -75.01 39.19
C ARG A 804 20.29 -75.46 37.75
N VAL A 805 21.32 -74.97 37.06
CA VAL A 805 21.57 -75.25 35.64
C VAL A 805 22.64 -76.31 35.41
N SER A 806 23.58 -76.49 36.33
CA SER A 806 24.54 -77.59 36.30
C SER A 806 24.88 -78.06 37.72
N TYR A 807 25.26 -79.33 37.83
CA TYR A 807 25.70 -79.94 39.08
C TYR A 807 26.86 -80.88 38.78
N GLU A 808 28.01 -80.59 39.36
CA GLU A 808 29.22 -81.40 39.26
C GLU A 808 29.59 -81.91 40.65
N CYS A 809 29.89 -83.20 40.78
CA CYS A 809 30.32 -83.80 42.04
C CYS A 809 31.61 -84.59 41.84
N TRP A 810 32.58 -84.37 42.74
CA TRP A 810 33.93 -84.94 42.61
C TRP A 810 34.21 -86.08 43.60
N ASN A 811 33.24 -86.48 44.43
CA ASN A 811 33.39 -87.57 45.40
C ASN A 811 32.67 -88.86 44.93
N PRO A 812 33.40 -89.91 44.49
CA PRO A 812 32.81 -91.14 43.95
C PRO A 812 32.11 -92.02 45.01
N HIS A 813 32.19 -91.70 46.31
CA HIS A 813 31.56 -92.45 47.39
C HIS A 813 30.19 -91.90 47.83
N ILE A 814 29.68 -90.83 47.20
CA ILE A 814 28.34 -90.28 47.47
C ILE A 814 27.36 -90.75 46.37
N PRO A 815 26.21 -91.38 46.71
CA PRO A 815 25.25 -91.91 45.72
C PRO A 815 24.76 -90.89 44.69
N SER A 816 24.58 -89.62 45.08
CA SER A 816 24.18 -88.53 44.18
C SER A 816 25.23 -88.17 43.12
N CYS A 817 26.43 -88.74 43.19
CA CYS A 817 27.54 -88.51 42.27
C CYS A 817 27.70 -89.66 41.26
N SER A 818 26.93 -90.75 41.42
CA SER A 818 26.93 -91.89 40.49
C SER A 818 26.08 -91.67 39.23
N GLN A 819 25.16 -90.71 39.25
CA GLN A 819 24.39 -90.23 38.10
C GLN A 819 24.14 -88.71 38.21
N PRO A 820 25.08 -87.86 37.74
CA PRO A 820 24.84 -86.42 37.72
C PRO A 820 23.65 -86.11 36.80
N SER A 821 22.75 -85.23 37.25
CA SER A 821 21.71 -84.70 36.37
C SER A 821 22.40 -83.97 35.21
N PRO A 822 21.98 -84.20 33.94
CA PRO A 822 22.56 -83.48 32.82
C PRO A 822 22.34 -81.97 33.01
N PRO A 823 23.27 -81.12 32.53
CA PRO A 823 23.07 -79.69 32.58
C PRO A 823 21.77 -79.33 31.86
N VAL A 824 21.04 -78.37 32.42
CA VAL A 824 19.82 -77.87 31.83
C VAL A 824 20.20 -76.98 30.65
N GLU A 825 20.04 -77.51 29.45
CA GLU A 825 20.21 -76.73 28.22
C GLU A 825 19.21 -75.57 28.20
N LEU A 826 19.69 -74.39 27.79
CA LEU A 826 18.93 -73.14 27.77
C LEU A 826 17.63 -73.28 26.98
N GLU A 827 17.76 -73.98 25.84
CA GLU A 827 16.74 -74.38 24.91
C GLU A 827 15.63 -75.25 25.54
N GLN A 828 16.03 -76.29 26.26
CA GLN A 828 15.10 -77.22 26.89
C GLN A 828 14.30 -76.53 28.01
N ALA A 829 14.98 -75.67 28.80
CA ALA A 829 14.33 -74.89 29.85
C ALA A 829 13.20 -73.99 29.31
N LEU A 830 13.36 -73.43 28.11
CA LEU A 830 12.30 -72.62 27.48
C LEU A 830 11.11 -73.48 27.06
N ILE A 831 11.31 -74.60 26.34
CA ILE A 831 10.21 -75.42 25.81
C ILE A 831 9.32 -75.94 26.94
N GLU A 832 9.91 -76.34 28.07
CA GLU A 832 9.18 -76.85 29.23
C GLU A 832 8.39 -75.76 29.97
N ARG A 833 8.83 -74.50 29.90
CA ARG A 833 8.22 -73.36 30.62
C ARG A 833 7.21 -72.60 29.78
N TRP A 834 7.50 -72.33 28.51
CA TRP A 834 6.73 -71.40 27.69
C TRP A 834 5.23 -71.70 27.59
N PRO A 835 4.78 -72.97 27.39
CA PRO A 835 3.35 -73.27 27.33
C PRO A 835 2.58 -72.93 28.62
N ARG A 836 3.25 -72.96 29.78
CA ARG A 836 2.65 -72.66 31.10
C ARG A 836 2.79 -71.19 31.48
N ASP A 837 3.94 -70.58 31.16
CA ASP A 837 4.33 -69.27 31.66
C ASP A 837 4.08 -68.13 30.65
N ARG A 838 3.48 -68.41 29.49
CA ARG A 838 3.16 -67.38 28.49
C ARG A 838 2.31 -66.24 29.05
N ALA A 839 1.26 -66.55 29.82
CA ALA A 839 0.41 -65.51 30.42
C ALA A 839 1.18 -64.65 31.43
N LEU A 840 2.11 -65.26 32.16
CA LEU A 840 3.00 -64.56 33.09
C LEU A 840 3.95 -63.62 32.34
N PHE A 841 4.50 -64.04 31.20
CA PHE A 841 5.27 -63.17 30.32
C PHE A 841 4.43 -61.98 29.82
N GLU A 842 3.19 -62.24 29.38
CA GLU A 842 2.28 -61.20 28.89
C GLU A 842 2.03 -60.10 29.94
N GLN A 843 1.93 -60.47 31.21
CA GLN A 843 1.65 -59.57 32.32
C GLN A 843 2.89 -58.89 32.93
N SER A 844 4.03 -59.57 32.93
CA SER A 844 5.20 -59.17 33.74
C SER A 844 6.48 -58.88 32.94
N ALA A 845 6.47 -59.03 31.61
CA ALA A 845 7.64 -58.69 30.80
C ALA A 845 7.94 -57.17 30.85
N THR A 846 9.21 -56.84 31.07
CA THR A 846 9.70 -55.46 30.97
C THR A 846 9.77 -55.07 29.50
N LEU A 847 9.13 -53.95 29.14
CA LEU A 847 9.09 -53.43 27.78
C LEU A 847 10.09 -52.28 27.62
N SER A 848 10.96 -52.35 26.62
CA SER A 848 11.91 -51.28 26.29
C SER A 848 11.93 -50.97 24.80
N ASN A 849 12.02 -49.68 24.47
CA ASN A 849 12.18 -49.18 23.10
C ASN A 849 13.65 -48.80 22.83
N ASN A 850 14.09 -48.94 21.59
CA ASN A 850 15.43 -48.52 21.18
C ASN A 850 15.46 -47.01 20.87
N ALA A 851 15.89 -46.20 21.84
CA ALA A 851 15.92 -44.75 21.72
C ALA A 851 16.79 -44.25 20.53
N THR A 852 17.90 -44.92 20.22
CA THR A 852 18.77 -44.56 19.09
C THR A 852 18.06 -44.78 17.74
N LEU A 853 17.36 -45.90 17.58
CA LEU A 853 16.57 -46.16 16.38
C LEU A 853 15.43 -45.16 16.24
N LEU A 854 14.80 -44.75 17.34
CA LEU A 854 13.74 -43.74 17.32
C LEU A 854 14.24 -42.36 16.93
N GLY A 855 15.36 -41.91 17.48
CA GLY A 855 16.00 -40.67 17.04
C GLY A 855 16.33 -40.69 15.55
N ALA A 856 16.90 -41.80 15.05
CA ALA A 856 17.19 -41.97 13.63
C ALA A 856 15.91 -41.98 12.77
N ALA A 857 14.84 -42.62 13.24
CA ALA A 857 13.58 -42.67 12.52
C ALA A 857 12.90 -41.30 12.47
N GLN A 858 12.91 -40.56 13.58
CA GLN A 858 12.39 -39.21 13.63
C GLN A 858 13.13 -38.29 12.65
N THR A 859 14.47 -38.30 12.64
CA THR A 859 15.27 -37.52 11.70
C THR A 859 14.95 -37.89 10.24
N ARG A 860 14.98 -39.19 9.91
CA ARG A 860 14.78 -39.67 8.54
C ARG A 860 13.38 -39.40 8.01
N MET A 861 12.36 -39.58 8.85
CA MET A 861 10.97 -39.31 8.47
C MET A 861 10.67 -37.82 8.39
N THR A 862 11.33 -37.00 9.21
CA THR A 862 11.28 -35.53 9.06
C THR A 862 11.88 -35.11 7.71
N ALA A 863 13.05 -35.65 7.37
CA ALA A 863 13.70 -35.39 6.09
C ALA A 863 12.85 -35.85 4.90
N PHE A 864 12.20 -37.02 5.01
CA PHE A 864 11.23 -37.51 4.04
C PHE A 864 10.07 -36.53 3.83
N LEU A 865 9.42 -36.09 4.92
CA LEU A 865 8.31 -35.14 4.84
C LEU A 865 8.74 -33.81 4.22
N GLN A 866 9.91 -33.27 4.58
CA GLN A 866 10.48 -32.07 3.96
C GLN A 866 10.71 -32.24 2.46
N GLY A 867 11.20 -33.42 2.03
CA GLY A 867 11.30 -33.79 0.63
C GLY A 867 9.94 -33.78 -0.10
N ARG A 868 8.89 -34.32 0.53
CA ARG A 868 7.51 -34.30 0.00
C ARG A 868 6.93 -32.89 -0.04
N GLN A 869 7.18 -32.05 0.97
CA GLN A 869 6.75 -30.65 1.02
C GLN A 869 7.37 -29.85 -0.13
N ARG A 870 8.68 -30.04 -0.39
CA ARG A 870 9.36 -29.43 -1.53
C ARG A 870 8.77 -29.89 -2.87
N GLU A 871 8.45 -31.18 -3.01
CA GLU A 871 7.81 -31.70 -4.22
C GLU A 871 6.41 -31.14 -4.42
N TYR A 872 5.62 -31.04 -3.35
CA TYR A 872 4.30 -30.42 -3.40
C TYR A 872 4.37 -29.01 -3.98
N PHE A 873 5.22 -28.13 -3.43
CA PHE A 873 5.33 -26.75 -3.94
C PHE A 873 5.89 -26.68 -5.37
N SER A 874 6.77 -27.60 -5.76
CA SER A 874 7.23 -27.72 -7.15
C SER A 874 6.09 -28.09 -8.11
N LYS A 875 5.20 -29.01 -7.71
CA LYS A 875 4.02 -29.42 -8.48
C LYS A 875 2.98 -28.32 -8.56
N VAL A 876 2.70 -27.64 -7.45
CA VAL A 876 1.81 -26.47 -7.41
C VAL A 876 2.32 -25.37 -8.34
N TRP A 877 3.60 -25.02 -8.28
CA TRP A 877 4.20 -24.05 -9.18
C TRP A 877 4.10 -24.48 -10.66
N SER A 878 4.44 -25.74 -10.96
CA SER A 878 4.32 -26.28 -12.32
C SER A 878 2.88 -26.22 -12.84
N ALA A 879 1.90 -26.50 -11.98
CA ALA A 879 0.49 -26.41 -12.32
C ALA A 879 0.06 -24.96 -12.57
N LEU A 880 0.54 -23.99 -11.79
CA LEU A 880 0.27 -22.56 -11.98
C LEU A 880 0.85 -22.00 -13.29
N VAL A 881 1.97 -22.55 -13.79
CA VAL A 881 2.55 -22.12 -15.06
C VAL A 881 1.84 -22.76 -16.27
N ASN A 882 1.26 -23.95 -16.09
CA ASN A 882 0.57 -24.67 -17.16
C ASN A 882 -0.89 -24.19 -17.32
N ALA A 883 -1.19 -23.58 -18.47
CA ALA A 883 -2.50 -23.00 -18.79
C ALA A 883 -3.68 -23.98 -18.70
N ASN A 884 -3.45 -25.28 -18.82
CA ASN A 884 -4.51 -26.30 -18.90
C ASN A 884 -4.84 -26.96 -17.55
N THR A 885 -4.28 -26.47 -16.44
CA THR A 885 -4.56 -27.07 -15.12
C THR A 885 -5.75 -26.41 -14.43
N PRO A 886 -6.56 -27.17 -13.65
CA PRO A 886 -7.63 -26.59 -12.84
C PRO A 886 -7.15 -25.49 -11.88
N LEU A 887 -5.93 -25.65 -11.33
CA LEU A 887 -5.33 -24.67 -10.44
C LEU A 887 -5.05 -23.35 -11.15
N ARG A 888 -4.50 -23.37 -12.37
CA ARG A 888 -4.25 -22.17 -13.16
C ARG A 888 -5.57 -21.50 -13.58
N VAL A 889 -6.59 -22.26 -13.95
CA VAL A 889 -7.92 -21.71 -14.26
C VAL A 889 -8.49 -20.97 -13.04
N ALA A 890 -8.44 -21.57 -11.86
CA ALA A 890 -8.91 -20.92 -10.63
C ALA A 890 -8.10 -19.65 -10.30
N ALA A 891 -6.76 -19.69 -10.44
CA ALA A 891 -5.91 -18.52 -10.26
C ALA A 891 -6.22 -17.39 -11.26
N ALA A 892 -6.48 -17.74 -12.52
CA ALA A 892 -6.86 -16.78 -13.55
C ALA A 892 -8.22 -16.14 -13.26
N ASP A 893 -9.19 -16.91 -12.75
CA ASP A 893 -10.50 -16.39 -12.34
C ASP A 893 -10.39 -15.45 -11.12
N MET A 894 -9.55 -15.79 -10.14
CA MET A 894 -9.23 -14.90 -9.00
C MET A 894 -8.66 -13.57 -9.51
N THR A 895 -7.64 -13.63 -10.37
CA THR A 895 -7.02 -12.43 -10.96
C THR A 895 -8.03 -11.61 -11.77
N ARG A 896 -8.89 -12.26 -12.55
CA ARG A 896 -9.95 -11.60 -13.33
C ARG A 896 -10.91 -10.83 -12.44
N ALA A 897 -11.41 -11.46 -11.37
CA ALA A 897 -12.32 -10.81 -10.43
C ALA A 897 -11.64 -9.65 -9.68
N ALA A 898 -10.39 -9.83 -9.25
CA ALA A 898 -9.62 -8.76 -8.59
C ALA A 898 -9.34 -7.56 -9.50
N ARG A 899 -8.91 -7.78 -10.76
CA ARG A 899 -8.70 -6.68 -11.73
C ARG A 899 -9.99 -5.93 -12.04
N GLN A 900 -11.12 -6.63 -12.15
CA GLN A 900 -12.42 -5.98 -12.31
C GLN A 900 -12.82 -5.19 -11.05
N LEU A 901 -12.63 -5.73 -9.83
CA LEU A 901 -12.86 -4.99 -8.58
C LEU A 901 -12.02 -3.71 -8.54
N GLN A 902 -10.74 -3.80 -8.86
CA GLN A 902 -9.83 -2.65 -8.94
C GLN A 902 -10.32 -1.61 -9.96
N ALA A 903 -10.72 -2.03 -11.16
CA ALA A 903 -11.18 -1.13 -12.22
C ALA A 903 -12.51 -0.43 -11.87
N PHE A 904 -13.52 -1.19 -11.44
CA PHE A 904 -14.81 -0.63 -11.02
C PHE A 904 -14.67 0.23 -9.76
N THR A 905 -13.74 -0.06 -8.85
CA THR A 905 -13.50 0.81 -7.68
C THR A 905 -12.81 2.11 -8.07
N ARG A 906 -11.83 2.09 -8.98
CA ARG A 906 -11.15 3.31 -9.45
C ARG A 906 -12.09 4.29 -10.15
N LEU A 907 -13.07 3.78 -10.90
CA LEU A 907 -14.01 4.61 -11.66
C LEU A 907 -15.29 4.91 -10.88
N GLY A 908 -15.79 3.91 -10.14
CA GLY A 908 -17.02 4.01 -9.38
C GLY A 908 -16.85 4.56 -7.99
N PHE A 909 -15.71 4.31 -7.32
CA PHE A 909 -15.43 4.77 -5.96
C PHE A 909 -14.13 5.63 -5.82
N PRO A 910 -13.83 6.58 -6.72
CA PRO A 910 -12.57 7.32 -6.70
C PRO A 910 -12.35 8.19 -5.45
N VAL A 911 -13.37 8.88 -4.95
CA VAL A 911 -13.29 9.71 -3.73
C VAL A 911 -13.13 8.81 -2.51
N ALA A 912 -13.87 7.70 -2.43
CA ALA A 912 -13.68 6.73 -1.36
C ALA A 912 -12.25 6.17 -1.41
N LEU A 913 -11.76 5.81 -2.59
CA LEU A 913 -10.42 5.24 -2.77
C LEU A 913 -9.28 6.20 -2.34
N THR A 914 -9.46 7.51 -2.50
CA THR A 914 -8.47 8.51 -2.03
C THR A 914 -8.61 8.85 -0.55
N THR A 915 -9.80 8.65 0.02
CA THR A 915 -10.10 8.97 1.43
C THR A 915 -10.12 7.76 2.34
N ASP A 916 -9.87 6.56 1.82
CA ASP A 916 -9.90 5.29 2.57
C ASP A 916 -8.71 4.40 2.23
N ASP A 917 -7.66 4.47 3.06
CA ASP A 917 -6.48 3.63 2.86
C ASP A 917 -6.79 2.16 3.10
N LEU A 918 -7.85 1.79 3.84
CA LEU A 918 -8.24 0.39 3.98
C LEU A 918 -8.82 -0.14 2.66
N LEU A 919 -9.76 0.56 2.04
CA LEU A 919 -10.26 0.22 0.70
C LEU A 919 -9.12 0.19 -0.32
N SER A 920 -8.23 1.18 -0.28
CA SER A 920 -7.07 1.26 -1.16
C SER A 920 -6.08 0.10 -0.92
N SER A 921 -5.73 -0.20 0.33
CA SER A 921 -4.76 -1.25 0.67
C SER A 921 -5.30 -2.66 0.39
N LEU A 922 -6.60 -2.90 0.59
CA LEU A 922 -7.28 -4.18 0.28
C LEU A 922 -7.29 -4.50 -1.21
N LEU A 923 -7.19 -3.50 -2.09
CA LEU A 923 -7.20 -3.69 -3.54
C LEU A 923 -5.84 -3.46 -4.20
N PHE A 924 -5.08 -2.47 -3.77
CA PHE A 924 -3.86 -1.99 -4.43
C PHE A 924 -2.61 -2.08 -3.56
N GLY A 925 -2.78 -2.37 -2.25
CA GLY A 925 -1.68 -2.49 -1.31
C GLY A 925 -0.96 -3.83 -1.37
N GLN A 926 0.11 -3.97 -0.57
CA GLN A 926 0.84 -5.24 -0.44
C GLN A 926 0.02 -6.34 0.24
N ARG A 927 -0.96 -5.96 1.05
CA ARG A 927 -1.93 -6.88 1.67
C ARG A 927 -3.27 -6.85 0.94
N SER A 928 -3.24 -6.63 -0.37
CA SER A 928 -4.43 -6.72 -1.21
C SER A 928 -4.99 -8.14 -1.26
N VAL A 929 -6.22 -8.28 -1.75
CA VAL A 929 -6.73 -9.58 -2.19
C VAL A 929 -5.73 -10.19 -3.19
N PRO A 930 -5.29 -11.45 -3.02
CA PRO A 930 -4.24 -12.03 -3.86
C PRO A 930 -4.55 -11.92 -5.36
N VAL A 931 -3.64 -11.34 -6.12
CA VAL A 931 -3.82 -11.08 -7.56
C VAL A 931 -2.49 -11.19 -8.31
N ASP A 932 -2.51 -11.81 -9.48
CA ASP A 932 -1.34 -11.81 -10.37
C ASP A 932 -1.34 -10.56 -11.26
N MET A 933 -0.48 -9.60 -10.92
CA MET A 933 -0.17 -8.43 -11.76
C MET A 933 1.06 -8.72 -12.63
N VAL A 934 1.20 -8.05 -13.78
CA VAL A 934 2.36 -8.22 -14.69
C VAL A 934 3.69 -8.00 -13.97
N SER A 935 3.76 -6.99 -13.09
CA SER A 935 4.94 -6.66 -12.29
C SER A 935 4.99 -7.38 -10.92
N SER A 936 3.91 -8.05 -10.51
CA SER A 936 3.81 -8.69 -9.20
C SER A 936 2.85 -9.89 -9.24
N PRO A 937 3.31 -11.08 -9.66
CA PRO A 937 2.48 -12.27 -9.73
C PRO A 937 2.35 -12.92 -8.34
N GLN A 938 1.52 -12.33 -7.46
CA GLN A 938 1.43 -12.73 -6.06
C GLN A 938 1.04 -14.20 -5.86
N LEU A 939 0.09 -14.72 -6.63
CA LEU A 939 -0.39 -16.10 -6.51
C LEU A 939 0.73 -17.08 -6.86
N SER A 940 1.42 -16.84 -7.97
CA SER A 940 2.48 -17.72 -8.45
C SER A 940 3.76 -17.61 -7.62
N ASN A 941 4.20 -16.39 -7.30
CA ASN A 941 5.41 -16.16 -6.49
C ASN A 941 5.30 -16.74 -5.09
N THR A 942 4.11 -16.75 -4.50
CA THR A 942 3.86 -17.32 -3.16
C THR A 942 4.39 -18.76 -3.04
N PHE A 943 4.10 -19.60 -4.03
CA PHE A 943 4.50 -21.01 -4.03
C PHE A 943 5.94 -21.22 -4.51
N VAL A 944 6.48 -20.31 -5.32
CA VAL A 944 7.91 -20.30 -5.69
C VAL A 944 8.79 -19.99 -4.47
N ILE A 945 8.41 -18.98 -3.68
CA ILE A 945 9.09 -18.63 -2.43
C ILE A 945 9.01 -19.82 -1.46
N ALA A 946 7.83 -20.41 -1.30
CA ALA A 946 7.66 -21.61 -0.48
C ALA A 946 8.54 -22.78 -0.95
N PHE A 947 8.60 -23.06 -2.26
CA PHE A 947 9.48 -24.07 -2.84
C PHE A 947 10.96 -23.82 -2.50
N ASN A 948 11.42 -22.57 -2.63
CA ASN A 948 12.79 -22.18 -2.34
C ASN A 948 13.14 -22.21 -0.85
N ALA A 949 12.16 -21.95 0.03
CA ALA A 949 12.32 -22.05 1.49
C ALA A 949 12.58 -23.50 1.96
N TYR A 950 12.25 -24.50 1.13
CA TYR A 950 12.59 -25.91 1.33
C TYR A 950 13.91 -26.35 0.66
N ALA A 951 14.86 -25.43 0.47
CA ALA A 951 16.18 -25.78 -0.06
C ALA A 951 16.93 -26.77 0.86
N CYS A 952 17.47 -27.83 0.27
CA CYS A 952 18.19 -28.91 0.97
C CYS A 952 19.70 -28.65 0.99
N ALA A 953 20.38 -29.04 2.07
CA ALA A 953 21.84 -29.00 2.18
C ALA A 953 22.39 -30.38 2.58
N PRO A 954 23.13 -31.10 1.70
CA PRO A 954 23.40 -30.78 0.29
C PRO A 954 22.15 -30.85 -0.59
N ALA A 955 22.21 -30.23 -1.78
CA ALA A 955 21.09 -30.21 -2.70
C ALA A 955 20.66 -31.63 -3.09
N SER A 956 19.43 -32.00 -2.74
CA SER A 956 18.77 -33.23 -3.17
C SER A 956 17.79 -32.96 -4.31
N SER A 957 17.47 -33.99 -5.09
CA SER A 957 16.41 -33.90 -6.10
C SER A 957 15.04 -33.75 -5.43
N VAL A 958 14.13 -33.06 -6.12
CA VAL A 958 12.77 -32.82 -5.65
C VAL A 958 12.07 -34.15 -5.30
N GLY A 959 11.43 -34.21 -4.12
CA GLY A 959 10.75 -35.42 -3.63
C GLY A 959 11.62 -36.41 -2.85
N LYS A 960 12.95 -36.25 -2.86
CA LYS A 960 13.85 -37.05 -2.02
C LYS A 960 14.00 -36.45 -0.62
N PRO A 961 14.36 -37.27 0.39
CA PRO A 961 14.63 -36.77 1.73
C PRO A 961 15.61 -35.58 1.73
N CYS A 962 15.31 -34.59 2.56
CA CYS A 962 15.94 -33.28 2.60
C CYS A 962 16.37 -32.97 4.03
N GLU A 963 17.62 -32.56 4.28
CA GLU A 963 18.11 -32.17 5.61
C GLU A 963 18.80 -30.78 5.56
N GLY A 964 18.97 -30.13 6.72
CA GLY A 964 19.87 -28.97 6.88
C GLY A 964 19.32 -27.58 6.52
N GLY A 965 18.02 -27.41 6.24
CA GLY A 965 17.38 -26.12 5.95
C GLY A 965 16.66 -25.46 7.15
N VAL A 966 16.35 -24.17 7.05
CA VAL A 966 15.55 -23.41 8.05
C VAL A 966 14.03 -23.68 7.90
N PHE A 967 13.62 -24.27 6.77
CA PHE A 967 12.27 -24.84 6.50
C PHE A 967 11.10 -23.99 6.98
N TYR A 968 11.07 -22.72 6.56
CA TYR A 968 10.02 -21.78 6.94
C TYR A 968 9.35 -21.22 5.66
N PRO A 969 8.32 -21.89 5.12
CA PRO A 969 7.75 -21.54 3.81
C PRO A 969 7.01 -20.21 3.75
N LEU A 970 6.71 -19.63 4.90
CA LEU A 970 6.06 -18.33 5.04
C LEU A 970 7.07 -17.16 5.11
N VAL A 971 8.37 -17.44 5.09
CA VAL A 971 9.41 -16.40 5.11
C VAL A 971 9.33 -15.51 3.87
N ASP A 972 9.60 -14.22 4.04
CA ASP A 972 9.63 -13.23 2.96
C ASP A 972 8.33 -13.11 2.14
N GLN A 973 7.20 -13.42 2.78
CA GLN A 973 5.85 -13.32 2.20
C GLN A 973 4.97 -12.31 2.96
N PRO A 974 5.26 -11.00 2.88
CA PRO A 974 4.60 -9.96 3.68
C PRO A 974 3.09 -9.86 3.42
N HIS A 975 2.63 -10.28 2.23
CA HIS A 975 1.22 -10.31 1.85
C HIS A 975 0.43 -11.44 2.50
N LEU A 976 1.05 -12.35 3.26
CA LEU A 976 0.38 -13.43 4.00
C LEU A 976 0.19 -13.14 5.52
N ASP A 977 0.51 -11.93 5.99
CA ASP A 977 0.41 -11.51 7.42
C ASP A 977 1.10 -12.47 8.41
N THR A 978 2.38 -12.74 8.16
CA THR A 978 3.20 -13.66 8.94
C THR A 978 3.88 -12.89 10.08
N ARG A 979 3.17 -12.54 11.16
CA ARG A 979 3.82 -11.95 12.34
C ARG A 979 4.96 -12.88 12.79
N LYS A 980 6.21 -12.39 12.81
CA LYS A 980 7.35 -13.16 13.36
C LYS A 980 7.04 -13.47 14.83
N PRO A 981 7.05 -14.74 15.27
CA PRO A 981 7.09 -15.02 16.69
C PRO A 981 8.45 -14.58 17.23
N LYS A 982 8.45 -13.95 18.40
CA LYS A 982 9.67 -13.79 19.19
C LYS A 982 10.14 -15.21 19.60
N PRO A 983 11.40 -15.61 19.38
CA PRO A 983 11.92 -16.89 19.90
C PRO A 983 11.79 -16.93 21.43
N PRO A 984 11.51 -18.08 22.09
CA PRO A 984 11.69 -19.46 21.59
C PRO A 984 10.38 -20.27 21.42
N SER A 985 9.19 -19.66 21.46
CA SER A 985 7.92 -20.41 21.46
C SER A 985 7.25 -20.47 20.09
N SER A 986 7.16 -21.69 19.53
CA SER A 986 6.25 -22.18 18.47
C SER A 986 6.09 -21.37 17.16
N ALA A 987 6.06 -22.10 16.04
CA ALA A 987 5.85 -21.57 14.69
C ALA A 987 4.67 -20.56 14.62
N PRO A 988 4.77 -19.51 13.78
CA PRO A 988 3.76 -18.46 13.72
C PRO A 988 2.39 -19.03 13.37
N LEU A 989 1.47 -18.84 14.31
CA LEU A 989 0.17 -19.50 14.42
C LEU A 989 -0.98 -18.56 14.06
N VAL A 990 -0.73 -17.47 13.31
CA VAL A 990 -1.78 -16.48 12.98
C VAL A 990 -2.77 -17.02 11.93
N CYS A 991 -2.28 -17.76 10.93
CA CYS A 991 -3.15 -18.32 9.88
C CYS A 991 -3.88 -19.63 10.25
N ARG A 992 -3.43 -20.35 11.30
CA ARG A 992 -3.95 -21.67 11.68
C ARG A 992 -5.05 -21.65 12.75
N ALA A 993 -5.11 -20.61 13.58
CA ALA A 993 -5.88 -20.66 14.84
C ALA A 993 -7.34 -20.15 14.73
N SER A 994 -7.75 -19.47 13.64
CA SER A 994 -9.08 -18.85 13.53
C SER A 994 -9.96 -19.31 12.35
N THR A 995 -9.58 -20.38 11.62
CA THR A 995 -10.04 -20.60 10.23
C THR A 995 -10.66 -21.97 9.94
N ALA A 996 -10.90 -22.82 10.95
CA ALA A 996 -11.58 -24.10 10.74
C ALA A 996 -12.97 -23.87 10.13
N ASN A 997 -13.24 -24.51 8.97
CA ASN A 997 -14.49 -24.46 8.18
C ASN A 997 -14.64 -23.35 7.13
N LEU A 998 -13.58 -22.61 6.75
CA LEU A 998 -13.66 -21.72 5.58
C LEU A 998 -13.64 -22.52 4.26
N PRO A 999 -14.47 -22.18 3.25
CA PRO A 999 -14.42 -22.82 1.94
C PRO A 999 -13.04 -22.72 1.29
N GLY A 1000 -12.52 -23.86 0.80
CA GLY A 1000 -11.19 -23.99 0.19
C GLY A 1000 -10.04 -24.20 1.17
N VAL A 1001 -10.24 -24.04 2.49
CA VAL A 1001 -9.22 -24.32 3.51
C VAL A 1001 -9.24 -25.80 3.87
N THR A 1002 -8.08 -26.45 3.81
CA THR A 1002 -7.95 -27.90 4.09
C THR A 1002 -7.42 -28.21 5.48
N GLY A 1003 -6.73 -27.26 6.13
CA GLY A 1003 -6.13 -27.41 7.46
C GLY A 1003 -4.71 -27.98 7.46
N ASP A 1004 -4.22 -28.40 6.29
CA ASP A 1004 -2.94 -29.08 6.13
C ASP A 1004 -1.91 -28.27 5.35
N ASP A 1005 -2.28 -27.34 4.44
CA ASP A 1005 -1.32 -26.57 3.64
C ASP A 1005 -1.01 -25.22 4.29
N PRO A 1006 0.17 -25.03 4.92
CA PRO A 1006 0.47 -23.80 5.67
C PRO A 1006 0.52 -22.55 4.80
N VAL A 1007 0.83 -22.67 3.50
CA VAL A 1007 0.93 -21.52 2.58
C VAL A 1007 -0.41 -21.28 1.91
N GLY A 1008 -0.99 -22.33 1.32
CA GLY A 1008 -2.29 -22.27 0.65
C GLY A 1008 -3.42 -21.84 1.60
N ASP A 1009 -3.52 -22.48 2.77
CA ASP A 1009 -4.57 -22.17 3.74
C ASP A 1009 -4.43 -20.74 4.29
N CYS A 1010 -3.19 -20.24 4.46
CA CYS A 1010 -2.93 -18.88 4.93
C CYS A 1010 -3.32 -17.84 3.87
N MET A 1011 -3.00 -18.08 2.60
CA MET A 1011 -3.42 -17.22 1.50
C MET A 1011 -4.95 -17.19 1.37
N ILE A 1012 -5.61 -18.35 1.47
CA ILE A 1012 -7.06 -18.48 1.36
C ILE A 1012 -7.77 -17.79 2.53
N ALA A 1013 -7.33 -18.04 3.76
CA ALA A 1013 -7.89 -17.40 4.93
C ALA A 1013 -7.71 -15.87 4.89
N GLY A 1014 -6.50 -15.40 4.55
CA GLY A 1014 -6.21 -13.98 4.40
C GLY A 1014 -7.08 -13.33 3.32
N ALA A 1015 -7.27 -14.00 2.18
CA ALA A 1015 -8.15 -13.54 1.12
C ALA A 1015 -9.62 -13.44 1.56
N HIS A 1016 -10.16 -14.44 2.27
CA HIS A 1016 -11.53 -14.39 2.81
C HIS A 1016 -11.73 -13.22 3.78
N ALA A 1017 -10.79 -13.00 4.70
CA ALA A 1017 -10.83 -11.88 5.63
C ALA A 1017 -10.83 -10.53 4.90
N ARG A 1018 -9.95 -10.37 3.91
CA ARG A 1018 -9.86 -9.16 3.09
C ARG A 1018 -11.12 -8.91 2.26
N LEU A 1019 -11.71 -9.96 1.69
CA LEU A 1019 -12.98 -9.85 0.96
C LEU A 1019 -14.15 -9.49 1.89
N GLY A 1020 -14.11 -9.95 3.14
CA GLY A 1020 -15.03 -9.54 4.20
C GLY A 1020 -14.95 -8.04 4.47
N ALA A 1021 -13.74 -7.56 4.79
CA ALA A 1021 -13.48 -6.14 5.01
C ALA A 1021 -13.84 -5.27 3.78
N LEU A 1022 -13.48 -5.73 2.58
CA LEU A 1022 -13.80 -5.05 1.33
C LEU A 1022 -15.33 -4.93 1.12
N SER A 1023 -16.07 -6.00 1.42
CA SER A 1023 -17.54 -5.98 1.37
C SER A 1023 -18.15 -4.98 2.34
N GLU A 1024 -17.58 -4.85 3.54
CA GLU A 1024 -18.02 -3.87 4.55
C GLU A 1024 -17.75 -2.43 4.10
N ARG A 1025 -16.58 -2.16 3.51
CA ARG A 1025 -16.26 -0.83 2.96
C ARG A 1025 -17.19 -0.43 1.82
N TYR A 1026 -17.46 -1.32 0.86
CA TYR A 1026 -18.45 -1.02 -0.18
C TYR A 1026 -19.85 -0.77 0.38
N MET A 1027 -20.26 -1.52 1.41
CA MET A 1027 -21.55 -1.31 2.08
C MET A 1027 -21.60 0.07 2.74
N HIS A 1028 -20.53 0.46 3.43
CA HIS A 1028 -20.39 1.76 4.08
C HIS A 1028 -20.57 2.92 3.09
N TYR A 1029 -19.78 2.97 2.02
CA TYR A 1029 -19.89 4.04 1.03
C TYR A 1029 -21.19 4.01 0.23
N SER A 1030 -21.74 2.81 -0.05
CA SER A 1030 -23.06 2.71 -0.68
C SER A 1030 -24.18 3.27 0.20
N GLN A 1031 -24.06 3.15 1.53
CA GLN A 1031 -25.00 3.75 2.47
C GLN A 1031 -24.85 5.27 2.51
N LEU A 1032 -23.62 5.79 2.60
CA LEU A 1032 -23.37 7.23 2.56
C LEU A 1032 -23.86 7.89 1.26
N LEU A 1033 -23.67 7.21 0.11
CA LEU A 1033 -24.23 7.65 -1.18
C LEU A 1033 -25.75 7.67 -1.18
N HIS A 1034 -26.39 6.68 -0.54
CA HIS A 1034 -27.84 6.63 -0.45
C HIS A 1034 -28.40 7.76 0.41
N ASP A 1035 -27.74 8.07 1.53
CA ASP A 1035 -28.18 9.08 2.49
C ASP A 1035 -27.89 10.51 2.02
N GLY A 1036 -27.13 10.68 0.94
CA GLY A 1036 -26.78 11.98 0.37
C GLY A 1036 -25.76 12.77 1.20
N THR A 1037 -25.13 12.14 2.20
CA THR A 1037 -24.08 12.75 3.02
C THR A 1037 -22.71 12.75 2.33
N TYR A 1038 -22.64 12.12 1.16
CA TYR A 1038 -21.44 11.82 0.42
C TYR A 1038 -21.76 11.75 -1.07
N VAL A 1039 -20.84 12.25 -1.90
CA VAL A 1039 -20.95 12.23 -3.37
C VAL A 1039 -19.71 11.52 -3.91
N GLU A 1040 -19.93 10.67 -4.90
CA GLU A 1040 -18.89 9.91 -5.56
C GLU A 1040 -18.87 10.28 -7.04
N GLU A 1041 -17.73 10.78 -7.50
CA GLU A 1041 -17.50 11.30 -8.85
C GLU A 1041 -16.01 11.29 -9.16
N LEU A 1042 -15.63 11.23 -10.44
CA LEU A 1042 -14.23 11.36 -10.85
C LEU A 1042 -13.75 12.79 -10.54
N PRO A 1043 -12.88 13.01 -9.53
CA PRO A 1043 -12.66 14.35 -8.97
C PRO A 1043 -12.06 15.33 -9.99
N TRP A 1044 -11.16 14.85 -10.83
CA TRP A 1044 -10.48 15.62 -11.86
C TRP A 1044 -11.40 15.94 -13.05
N ILE A 1045 -12.34 15.06 -13.40
CA ILE A 1045 -13.38 15.37 -14.40
C ILE A 1045 -14.34 16.43 -13.85
N ALA A 1046 -14.81 16.24 -12.62
CA ALA A 1046 -15.72 17.17 -11.95
C ALA A 1046 -15.09 18.56 -11.79
N SER A 1047 -13.83 18.63 -11.36
CA SER A 1047 -13.07 19.89 -11.26
C SER A 1047 -12.96 20.61 -12.61
N THR A 1048 -12.71 19.89 -13.70
CA THR A 1048 -12.68 20.48 -15.06
C THR A 1048 -14.07 20.93 -15.53
N LEU A 1049 -15.13 20.18 -15.22
CA LEU A 1049 -16.52 20.58 -15.51
C LEU A 1049 -16.97 21.81 -14.71
N GLU A 1050 -16.42 22.04 -13.52
CA GLU A 1050 -16.64 23.28 -12.77
C GLU A 1050 -15.82 24.45 -13.36
N THR A 1051 -14.62 24.15 -13.87
CA THR A 1051 -13.70 25.15 -14.39
C THR A 1051 -14.12 25.70 -15.76
N LEU A 1052 -14.59 24.86 -16.68
CA LEU A 1052 -14.99 25.25 -18.04
C LEU A 1052 -16.01 26.42 -18.07
N PRO A 1053 -17.17 26.33 -17.41
CA PRO A 1053 -18.17 27.41 -17.42
C PRO A 1053 -17.68 28.65 -16.66
N LEU A 1054 -16.87 28.47 -15.60
CA LEU A 1054 -16.22 29.56 -14.88
C LEU A 1054 -15.32 30.37 -15.82
N VAL A 1055 -14.44 29.69 -16.56
CA VAL A 1055 -13.51 30.34 -17.51
C VAL A 1055 -14.26 30.99 -18.67
N ASP A 1056 -15.26 30.32 -19.25
CA ASP A 1056 -16.07 30.89 -20.34
C ASP A 1056 -16.78 32.17 -19.89
N THR A 1057 -17.33 32.18 -18.67
CA THR A 1057 -17.95 33.38 -18.08
C THR A 1057 -16.92 34.49 -17.89
N LEU A 1058 -15.77 34.20 -17.26
CA LEU A 1058 -14.70 35.17 -17.02
C LEU A 1058 -14.09 35.74 -18.32
N ALA A 1059 -14.04 34.95 -19.38
CA ALA A 1059 -13.56 35.39 -20.69
C ALA A 1059 -14.53 36.38 -21.36
N ARG A 1060 -15.85 36.21 -21.14
CA ARG A 1060 -16.90 37.06 -21.73
C ARG A 1060 -17.19 38.31 -20.91
N THR A 1061 -16.91 38.29 -19.62
CA THR A 1061 -17.07 39.48 -18.77
C THR A 1061 -15.86 40.39 -18.87
N SER A 1062 -16.06 41.59 -19.42
CA SER A 1062 -15.03 42.62 -19.49
C SER A 1062 -14.65 43.09 -18.09
N VAL A 1063 -13.36 43.00 -17.75
CA VAL A 1063 -12.79 43.71 -16.61
C VAL A 1063 -12.46 45.12 -17.11
N SER A 1064 -13.07 46.16 -16.54
CA SER A 1064 -12.63 47.53 -16.81
C SER A 1064 -11.20 47.69 -16.27
N PRO A 1065 -10.26 48.23 -17.05
CA PRO A 1065 -8.86 48.37 -16.67
C PRO A 1065 -8.66 49.23 -15.41
#